data_AF-A0A3C0AXD1-F1
#
_entry.id   AF-A0A3C0AXD1-F1
#
_cell.length_a   1.000
_cell.length_b   1.000
_cell.length_c   1.000
_cell.angle_alpha   90.00
_cell.angle_beta   90.00
_cell.angle_gamma   90.00
#
_symmetry.space_group_name_H-M   'P 1'
#
loop_
_entity.id
_entity.type
_entity.pdbx_description
1 polymer ?
#
loop_
_entity_poly.entity_id
_entity_poly.type
_entity_poly.pdbx_seq_one_letter_code
_entity_poly.pdbx_strand_id
1 'polypeptide(L)'
;LTGGPERYHNEFPYRKLLIAVGFNDSKLMQLHVNEPVHLEWRFYLNYANNCDQQSINSIAGTGQTDFHLQLGRSFATDYPKAFGLLKKVIAPEQCSACTLLNLSEFINDWLTQHPDASQADRDQLMQHRRECHQYALQLLFPAISEVDWKVEGLANIEGAEIKLIESIFFEQLKIKFCDYQSFVNHINTVLVKYKSALNSLSLSERRGRSTCRIAQDEAEKLFNVSASGLVGVLSTIKSYRLLDFEEKTSQNAKGKYFVLNFLEHTLEQKIKEELDQNGELTNNYAQQEVKSISYQSLWKKAEMLGYLPEEFDTAIEWLKLRSYIEHDKERGIIYEAVNQLDYEKIKDQLIVVLDNAHRLSNEFDDRTLSEIIFDLEKLQTELCDDAKDELLDRVNRYISEAKAKLTGFENAKLSSLKDEMSNLRSQIESLPKELQGTKVRETIEGSSGLDVFLNDHRKGLMRKVNELERNCTNAINEINLSVTDVYVLHHQICLIKEKRSQFKKAKDDLHPLIQGLEYWKLIVAKASKVKDSITGDSAKREAYDNFLDETATYFSQYGQNGFSNYERLSIPLKQLEEKVEQEKYQKRHQFDQKLSSYESVLDLILSSDRHLRTHCKFDPDDEKGSYENLQIVVYRKINDWCDNQEKVLDTLQTDLTFLSQKKSKNVGHLLEKLAEIKAQLNHNRRQALESDQNLEFVVKELQSLKDRLIETRSEYRKLENRKEELTDGEQDFLSKLTNGTSISEVIQNCDDASSVWMFLNQLYSKGYIEIKIDIRS
;
A
#
# COMPACT_ATOMS: atom_id res chain seq x y z
N LEU A 1 -58.29 7.26 41.83
CA LEU A 1 -56.95 7.19 42.46
C LEU A 1 -56.07 6.36 41.54
N THR A 2 -54.85 6.81 41.23
CA THR A 2 -53.87 6.00 40.48
C THR A 2 -53.00 5.26 41.49
N GLY A 3 -53.15 3.94 41.57
CA GLY A 3 -52.42 3.11 42.52
C GLY A 3 -53.32 2.04 43.14
N GLY A 4 -52.84 0.80 43.11
CA GLY A 4 -53.36 -0.30 43.92
C GLY A 4 -52.49 -0.52 45.16
N PRO A 5 -52.86 -1.45 46.05
CA PRO A 5 -52.00 -1.83 47.17
C PRO A 5 -50.61 -2.24 46.67
N GLU A 6 -49.55 -1.67 47.25
CA GLU A 6 -48.16 -1.87 46.82
C GLU A 6 -47.77 -3.35 46.73
N ARG A 7 -48.32 -4.16 47.64
CA ARG A 7 -48.09 -5.61 47.71
C ARG A 7 -48.45 -6.35 46.42
N TYR A 8 -49.41 -5.87 45.65
CA TYR A 8 -49.87 -6.51 44.41
C TYR A 8 -49.33 -5.86 43.15
N HIS A 9 -48.48 -4.82 43.28
CA HIS A 9 -47.95 -4.08 42.14
C HIS A 9 -47.11 -4.95 41.20
N ASN A 10 -46.42 -5.97 41.72
CA ASN A 10 -45.62 -6.90 40.92
C ASN A 10 -46.46 -7.81 40.02
N GLU A 11 -47.67 -8.17 40.46
CA GLU A 11 -48.58 -9.05 39.71
C GLU A 11 -49.52 -8.25 38.81
N PHE A 12 -49.99 -7.10 39.31
CA PHE A 12 -50.91 -6.21 38.60
C PHE A 12 -50.43 -4.76 38.65
N PRO A 13 -49.45 -4.39 37.82
CA PRO A 13 -48.86 -3.05 37.82
C PRO A 13 -49.83 -1.97 37.28
N TYR A 14 -49.70 -0.75 37.80
CA TYR A 14 -50.34 0.49 37.32
C TYR A 14 -51.87 0.43 37.09
N ARG A 15 -52.61 -0.33 37.90
CA ARG A 15 -54.08 -0.43 37.79
C ARG A 15 -54.76 0.86 38.22
N LYS A 16 -55.70 1.33 37.38
CA LYS A 16 -56.53 2.52 37.63
C LYS A 16 -57.83 2.11 38.32
N LEU A 17 -58.04 2.63 39.52
CA LEU A 17 -59.24 2.41 40.32
C LEU A 17 -60.03 3.71 40.41
N LEU A 18 -61.28 3.65 39.93
CA LEU A 18 -62.28 4.68 40.20
C LEU A 18 -62.97 4.36 41.52
N ILE A 19 -63.06 5.36 42.39
CA ILE A 19 -63.85 5.27 43.62
C ILE A 19 -64.91 6.36 43.56
N ALA A 20 -66.16 5.94 43.65
CA ALA A 20 -67.32 6.81 43.76
C ALA A 20 -68.00 6.57 45.12
N VAL A 21 -68.38 7.64 45.81
CA VAL A 21 -69.05 7.56 47.12
C VAL A 21 -70.27 8.46 47.08
N GLY A 22 -71.42 7.97 47.55
CA GLY A 22 -72.63 8.78 47.54
C GLY A 22 -73.81 8.17 48.28
N PHE A 23 -74.81 9.01 48.54
CA PHE A 23 -76.08 8.66 49.20
C PHE A 23 -77.24 8.46 48.21
N ASN A 24 -77.00 8.69 46.91
CA ASN A 24 -78.03 8.64 45.87
C ASN A 24 -77.65 7.58 44.84
N ASP A 25 -78.35 6.45 44.89
CA ASP A 25 -78.12 5.29 44.05
C ASP A 25 -78.18 5.64 42.56
N SER A 26 -79.15 6.46 42.15
CA SER A 26 -79.35 6.84 40.75
C SER A 26 -78.20 7.69 40.21
N LYS A 27 -77.59 8.55 41.04
CA LYS A 27 -76.44 9.37 40.63
C LYS A 27 -75.15 8.55 40.53
N LEU A 28 -74.96 7.59 41.42
CA LEU A 28 -73.80 6.69 41.38
C LEU A 28 -73.84 5.75 40.16
N MET A 29 -75.03 5.25 39.79
CA MET A 29 -75.18 4.43 38.59
C MET A 29 -74.95 5.19 37.27
N GLN A 30 -75.16 6.50 37.26
CA GLN A 30 -74.98 7.36 36.08
C GLN A 30 -73.55 7.90 35.93
N LEU A 31 -72.63 7.54 36.83
CA LEU A 31 -71.25 8.00 36.76
C LEU A 31 -70.57 7.41 35.53
N HIS A 32 -70.14 8.28 34.61
CA HIS A 32 -69.32 7.92 33.46
C HIS A 32 -68.00 8.67 33.53
N VAL A 33 -66.89 7.95 33.38
CA VAL A 33 -65.55 8.54 33.35
C VAL A 33 -65.03 8.47 31.92
N ASN A 34 -64.51 9.59 31.43
CA ASN A 34 -63.99 9.71 30.06
C ASN A 34 -62.66 8.96 29.87
N GLU A 35 -61.98 8.60 30.97
CA GLU A 35 -60.74 7.84 30.96
C GLU A 35 -60.99 6.34 31.19
N PRO A 36 -60.22 5.45 30.54
CA PRO A 36 -60.30 4.02 30.76
C PRO A 36 -59.89 3.66 32.20
N VAL A 37 -60.80 3.01 32.93
CA VAL A 37 -60.57 2.54 34.30
C VAL A 37 -60.59 1.01 34.35
N HIS A 38 -59.71 0.43 35.15
CA HIS A 38 -59.59 -1.03 35.26
C HIS A 38 -60.59 -1.58 36.27
N LEU A 39 -60.78 -0.87 37.37
CA LEU A 39 -61.74 -1.20 38.42
C LEU A 39 -62.61 0.01 38.71
N GLU A 40 -63.87 -0.24 38.98
CA GLU A 40 -64.84 0.78 39.36
C GLU A 40 -65.52 0.36 40.65
N TRP A 41 -65.28 1.11 41.72
CA TRP A 41 -65.86 0.85 43.02
C TRP A 41 -66.83 1.95 43.40
N ARG A 42 -68.05 1.54 43.77
CA ARG A 42 -69.13 2.44 44.14
C ARG A 42 -69.53 2.15 45.58
N PHE A 43 -69.41 3.15 46.44
CA PHE A 43 -69.82 3.08 47.85
C PHE A 43 -71.14 3.81 48.02
N TYR A 44 -72.19 3.03 48.23
CA TYR A 44 -73.54 3.49 48.56
C TYR A 44 -73.65 3.61 50.07
N LEU A 45 -73.81 4.83 50.55
CA LEU A 45 -73.92 5.14 51.96
C LEU A 45 -75.40 5.18 52.36
N ASN A 46 -75.84 4.17 53.10
CA ASN A 46 -77.21 4.04 53.58
C ASN A 46 -77.31 4.43 55.06
N TYR A 47 -78.43 5.07 55.43
CA TYR A 47 -78.75 5.43 56.82
C TYR A 47 -80.08 4.78 57.29
N ALA A 48 -80.65 3.87 56.51
CA ALA A 48 -81.94 3.27 56.83
C ALA A 48 -81.79 2.25 57.98
N ASN A 49 -82.42 2.51 59.13
CA ASN A 49 -82.36 1.65 60.34
C ASN A 49 -82.96 0.22 60.18
N ASN A 50 -83.34 -0.20 58.97
CA ASN A 50 -84.09 -1.44 58.71
C ASN A 50 -83.24 -2.56 58.07
N CYS A 51 -81.94 -2.35 57.84
CA CYS A 51 -81.05 -3.36 57.24
C CYS A 51 -79.75 -3.44 58.04
N ASP A 52 -79.59 -4.50 58.83
CA ASP A 52 -78.41 -4.69 59.69
C ASP A 52 -77.19 -5.21 58.93
N GLN A 53 -77.41 -5.81 57.76
CA GLN A 53 -76.38 -6.45 56.95
C GLN A 53 -75.87 -5.52 55.84
N GLN A 54 -74.55 -5.43 55.68
CA GLN A 54 -73.90 -4.74 54.57
C GLN A 54 -73.78 -5.68 53.37
N SER A 55 -73.63 -5.14 52.15
CA SER A 55 -73.46 -6.01 50.97
C SER A 55 -72.35 -5.56 50.03
N ILE A 56 -71.71 -6.53 49.39
CA ILE A 56 -70.72 -6.35 48.34
C ILE A 56 -71.23 -7.09 47.11
N ASN A 57 -71.55 -6.35 46.07
CA ASN A 57 -72.04 -6.92 44.81
C ASN A 57 -70.99 -6.69 43.73
N SER A 58 -70.46 -7.77 43.18
CA SER A 58 -69.48 -7.76 42.09
C SER A 58 -70.07 -8.40 40.85
N ILE A 59 -69.85 -7.77 39.70
CA ILE A 59 -70.20 -8.38 38.41
C ILE A 59 -68.92 -8.93 37.77
N ALA A 60 -68.83 -10.26 37.70
CA ALA A 60 -67.67 -10.96 37.15
C ALA A 60 -67.28 -10.41 35.75
N GLY A 61 -65.98 -10.15 35.57
CA GLY A 61 -65.40 -9.69 34.30
C GLY A 61 -65.54 -8.18 34.01
N THR A 62 -66.44 -7.46 34.68
CA THR A 62 -66.62 -6.01 34.46
C THR A 62 -65.60 -5.17 35.24
N GLY A 63 -65.15 -5.65 36.40
CA GLY A 63 -64.34 -4.90 37.35
C GLY A 63 -65.13 -3.89 38.18
N GLN A 64 -66.47 -3.93 38.11
CA GLN A 64 -67.35 -3.13 38.95
C GLN A 64 -67.63 -3.84 40.28
N THR A 65 -67.45 -3.11 41.39
CA THR A 65 -67.81 -3.56 42.74
C THR A 65 -68.65 -2.50 43.45
N ASP A 66 -69.84 -2.90 43.88
CA ASP A 66 -70.79 -2.06 44.58
C ASP A 66 -70.78 -2.42 46.07
N PHE A 67 -70.38 -1.47 46.90
CA PHE A 67 -70.33 -1.56 48.36
C PHE A 67 -71.55 -0.83 48.94
N HIS A 68 -72.45 -1.55 49.60
CA HIS A 68 -73.57 -0.97 50.31
C HIS A 68 -73.24 -0.93 51.80
N LEU A 69 -72.81 0.26 52.26
CA LEU A 69 -72.36 0.49 53.63
C LEU A 69 -73.49 1.09 54.47
N GLN A 70 -73.71 0.51 55.64
CA GLN A 70 -74.69 0.98 56.61
C GLN A 70 -74.03 1.95 57.60
N LEU A 71 -74.31 3.24 57.47
CA LEU A 71 -73.80 4.29 58.38
C LEU A 71 -74.46 4.24 59.76
N GLY A 72 -75.66 3.66 59.87
CA GLY A 72 -76.37 3.49 61.15
C GLY A 72 -75.78 2.42 62.07
N ARG A 73 -74.80 1.63 61.59
CA ARG A 73 -74.19 0.54 62.34
C ARG A 73 -73.46 1.07 63.57
N SER A 74 -73.80 0.55 64.74
CA SER A 74 -73.27 0.96 66.04
C SER A 74 -72.57 -0.17 66.78
N PHE A 75 -71.97 0.15 67.92
CA PHE A 75 -71.40 -0.89 68.78
C PHE A 75 -72.53 -1.69 69.45
N ALA A 76 -72.47 -3.01 69.35
CA ALA A 76 -73.58 -3.87 69.76
C ALA A 76 -73.90 -3.80 71.26
N THR A 77 -72.90 -3.95 72.13
CA THR A 77 -73.11 -4.04 73.60
C THR A 77 -72.04 -3.35 74.43
N ASP A 78 -70.84 -3.15 73.88
CA ASP A 78 -69.73 -2.52 74.61
C ASP A 78 -68.79 -1.79 73.66
N TYR A 79 -68.14 -0.74 74.16
CA TYR A 79 -67.10 -0.03 73.42
C TYR A 79 -65.79 -0.84 73.36
N PRO A 80 -64.99 -0.68 72.29
CA PRO A 80 -63.62 -1.19 72.25
C PRO A 80 -62.82 -0.70 73.47
N LYS A 81 -61.98 -1.56 74.06
CA LYS A 81 -61.26 -1.26 75.32
C LYS A 81 -60.43 0.04 75.28
N ALA A 82 -59.94 0.42 74.10
CA ALA A 82 -59.15 1.62 73.88
C ALA A 82 -59.99 2.88 73.53
N PHE A 83 -61.31 2.76 73.38
CA PHE A 83 -62.17 3.89 73.05
C PHE A 83 -62.56 4.69 74.30
N GLY A 84 -61.84 5.78 74.55
CA GLY A 84 -62.01 6.63 75.73
C GLY A 84 -62.94 7.84 75.54
N LEU A 85 -63.14 8.30 74.30
CA LEU A 85 -63.72 9.61 73.98
C LEU A 85 -65.19 9.75 74.38
N LEU A 86 -66.05 8.81 73.98
CA LEU A 86 -67.52 8.93 74.14
C LEU A 86 -68.11 7.96 75.16
N LYS A 87 -67.27 7.13 75.81
CA LYS A 87 -67.71 6.05 76.70
C LYS A 87 -68.60 6.51 77.87
N LYS A 88 -68.48 7.78 78.29
CA LYS A 88 -69.25 8.38 79.39
C LYS A 88 -70.45 9.22 78.92
N VAL A 89 -70.58 9.46 77.63
CA VAL A 89 -71.50 10.47 77.07
C VAL A 89 -72.57 9.84 76.17
N ILE A 90 -72.22 8.77 75.43
CA ILE A 90 -73.12 8.10 74.48
C ILE A 90 -73.10 6.60 74.78
N ALA A 91 -74.24 5.93 74.78
CA ALA A 91 -74.31 4.48 74.91
C ALA A 91 -73.72 3.79 73.66
N PRO A 92 -73.05 2.61 73.78
CA PRO A 92 -72.46 1.90 72.64
C PRO A 92 -73.42 1.74 71.45
N GLU A 93 -74.67 1.40 71.75
CA GLU A 93 -75.74 1.14 70.77
C GLU A 93 -76.16 2.40 70.01
N GLN A 94 -75.92 3.58 70.59
CA GLN A 94 -76.22 4.89 70.00
C GLN A 94 -75.00 5.51 69.28
N CYS A 95 -73.82 4.91 69.45
CA CYS A 95 -72.60 5.37 68.82
C CYS A 95 -72.39 4.63 67.50
N SER A 96 -73.03 5.17 66.45
CA SER A 96 -72.94 4.67 65.09
C SER A 96 -71.69 5.16 64.34
N ALA A 97 -71.36 4.53 63.22
CA ALA A 97 -70.35 5.04 62.29
C ALA A 97 -70.64 6.49 61.87
N CYS A 98 -71.91 6.82 61.60
CA CYS A 98 -72.36 8.19 61.33
C CYS A 98 -72.06 9.15 62.49
N THR A 99 -72.36 8.73 63.73
CA THR A 99 -72.08 9.52 64.95
C THR A 99 -70.59 9.84 65.07
N LEU A 100 -69.72 8.85 64.83
CA LEU A 100 -68.26 9.02 64.88
C LEU A 100 -67.74 9.94 63.77
N LEU A 101 -68.25 9.80 62.53
CA LEU A 101 -67.86 10.66 61.42
C LEU A 101 -68.32 12.11 61.62
N ASN A 102 -69.55 12.33 62.09
CA ASN A 102 -70.06 13.66 62.41
C ASN A 102 -69.26 14.31 63.55
N LEU A 103 -68.83 13.54 64.56
CA LEU A 103 -67.97 14.05 65.61
C LEU A 103 -66.59 14.43 65.08
N SER A 104 -66.02 13.64 64.16
CA SER A 104 -64.75 13.98 63.50
C SER A 104 -64.85 15.29 62.71
N GLU A 105 -65.95 15.49 61.99
CA GLU A 105 -66.23 16.73 61.25
C GLU A 105 -66.39 17.91 62.22
N PHE A 106 -67.17 17.74 63.28
CA PHE A 106 -67.31 18.75 64.33
C PHE A 106 -65.97 19.15 64.95
N ILE A 107 -65.10 18.19 65.28
CA ILE A 107 -63.75 18.47 65.80
C ILE A 107 -62.94 19.30 64.79
N ASN A 108 -63.01 18.94 63.49
CA ASN A 108 -62.29 19.65 62.44
C ASN A 108 -62.80 21.10 62.26
N ASP A 109 -64.12 21.28 62.26
CA ASP A 109 -64.76 22.59 62.14
C ASP A 109 -64.43 23.46 63.35
N TRP A 110 -64.48 22.88 64.55
CA TRP A 110 -64.13 23.57 65.79
C TRP A 110 -62.67 24.03 65.79
N LEU A 111 -61.73 23.17 65.37
CA LEU A 111 -60.31 23.50 65.23
C LEU A 111 -60.04 24.60 64.19
N THR A 112 -60.88 24.68 63.16
CA THR A 112 -60.81 25.72 62.12
C THR A 112 -61.34 27.05 62.65
N GLN A 113 -62.40 27.02 63.46
CA GLN A 113 -63.02 28.21 64.05
C GLN A 113 -62.26 28.78 65.26
N HIS A 114 -61.44 27.97 65.94
CA HIS A 114 -60.67 28.35 67.13
C HIS A 114 -59.16 28.19 66.90
N PRO A 115 -58.55 29.06 66.07
CA PRO A 115 -57.11 28.98 65.78
C PRO A 115 -56.24 29.30 67.01
N ASP A 116 -56.80 29.93 68.04
CA ASP A 116 -56.19 30.32 69.31
C ASP A 116 -56.04 29.18 70.33
N ALA A 117 -56.62 28.00 70.05
CA ALA A 117 -56.45 26.81 70.89
C ALA A 117 -54.97 26.42 71.06
N SER A 118 -54.60 25.94 72.26
CA SER A 118 -53.23 25.54 72.55
C SER A 118 -52.80 24.34 71.70
N GLN A 119 -51.49 24.22 71.38
CA GLN A 119 -50.99 23.09 70.58
C GLN A 119 -51.32 21.73 71.24
N ALA A 120 -51.27 21.66 72.57
CA ALA A 120 -51.62 20.44 73.31
C ALA A 120 -53.08 20.03 73.10
N ASP A 121 -54.02 20.99 73.14
CA ASP A 121 -55.44 20.74 72.89
C ASP A 121 -55.69 20.36 71.42
N ARG A 122 -54.99 21.01 70.48
CA ARG A 122 -55.06 20.67 69.05
C ARG A 122 -54.58 19.24 68.79
N ASP A 123 -53.47 18.84 69.39
CA ASP A 123 -52.92 17.49 69.25
C ASP A 123 -53.86 16.44 69.87
N GLN A 124 -54.45 16.73 71.03
CA GLN A 124 -55.43 15.86 71.68
C GLN A 124 -56.71 15.70 70.84
N LEU A 125 -57.27 16.81 70.33
CA LEU A 125 -58.46 16.78 69.48
C LEU A 125 -58.18 16.06 68.16
N MET A 126 -57.01 16.25 67.56
CA MET A 126 -56.59 15.52 66.36
C MET A 126 -56.40 14.03 66.63
N GLN A 127 -55.92 13.64 67.81
CA GLN A 127 -55.85 12.24 68.23
C GLN A 127 -57.26 11.64 68.35
N HIS A 128 -58.20 12.32 68.99
CA HIS A 128 -59.59 11.89 69.08
C HIS A 128 -60.28 11.81 67.72
N ARG A 129 -59.99 12.75 66.82
CA ARG A 129 -60.45 12.70 65.44
C ARG A 129 -59.93 11.45 64.70
N ARG A 130 -58.67 11.07 64.91
CA ARG A 130 -58.10 9.82 64.37
C ARG A 130 -58.79 8.58 64.93
N GLU A 131 -59.07 8.56 66.23
CA GLU A 131 -59.83 7.49 66.88
C GLU A 131 -61.24 7.37 66.28
N CYS A 132 -61.95 8.48 66.08
CA CYS A 132 -63.26 8.49 65.41
C CYS A 132 -63.19 7.84 64.01
N HIS A 133 -62.20 8.18 63.20
CA HIS A 133 -62.02 7.55 61.89
C HIS A 133 -61.71 6.06 61.98
N GLN A 134 -60.79 5.66 62.88
CA GLN A 134 -60.42 4.25 63.06
C GLN A 134 -61.64 3.41 63.44
N TYR A 135 -62.42 3.88 64.39
CA TYR A 135 -63.59 3.15 64.87
C TYR A 135 -64.78 3.21 63.90
N ALA A 136 -64.94 4.30 63.16
CA ALA A 136 -65.89 4.35 62.04
C ALA A 136 -65.52 3.33 60.96
N LEU A 137 -64.24 3.20 60.61
CA LEU A 137 -63.75 2.17 59.68
C LEU A 137 -64.02 0.76 60.20
N GLN A 138 -63.84 0.50 61.50
CA GLN A 138 -64.16 -0.80 62.11
C GLN A 138 -65.64 -1.16 62.00
N LEU A 139 -66.52 -0.17 62.19
CA LEU A 139 -67.96 -0.37 62.06
C LEU A 139 -68.38 -0.53 60.59
N LEU A 140 -67.76 0.22 59.66
CA LEU A 140 -68.10 0.17 58.24
C LEU A 140 -67.45 -0.99 57.48
N PHE A 141 -66.32 -1.51 57.95
CA PHE A 141 -65.58 -2.61 57.33
C PHE A 141 -65.20 -3.67 58.37
N PRO A 142 -66.19 -4.32 59.02
CA PRO A 142 -65.94 -5.41 59.96
C PRO A 142 -65.33 -6.62 59.24
N ALA A 143 -64.83 -7.58 60.02
CA ALA A 143 -64.37 -8.86 59.48
C ALA A 143 -65.48 -9.55 58.68
N ILE A 144 -65.13 -10.20 57.57
CA ILE A 144 -66.11 -10.93 56.77
C ILE A 144 -66.77 -12.03 57.61
N SER A 145 -68.09 -11.98 57.69
CA SER A 145 -68.94 -12.99 58.29
C SER A 145 -70.30 -13.00 57.57
N GLU A 146 -70.99 -14.13 57.53
CA GLU A 146 -72.33 -14.23 56.94
C GLU A 146 -73.37 -13.35 57.66
N VAL A 147 -73.08 -12.94 58.89
CA VAL A 147 -73.95 -12.06 59.69
C VAL A 147 -73.77 -10.60 59.29
N ASP A 148 -72.52 -10.18 59.02
CA ASP A 148 -72.18 -8.78 58.79
C ASP A 148 -72.23 -8.38 57.31
N TRP A 149 -71.93 -9.35 56.43
CA TRP A 149 -71.76 -9.12 55.00
C TRP A 149 -72.56 -10.12 54.17
N LYS A 150 -73.21 -9.61 53.12
CA LYS A 150 -73.71 -10.39 52.00
C LYS A 150 -72.81 -10.14 50.79
N VAL A 151 -72.05 -11.15 50.37
CA VAL A 151 -71.10 -11.03 49.25
C VAL A 151 -71.63 -11.80 48.04
N GLU A 152 -71.77 -11.12 46.91
CA GLU A 152 -72.16 -11.71 45.63
C GLU A 152 -71.07 -11.45 44.57
N GLY A 153 -70.73 -12.48 43.78
CA GLY A 153 -69.80 -12.37 42.66
C GLY A 153 -68.31 -12.39 42.99
N LEU A 154 -67.94 -12.65 44.25
CA LEU A 154 -66.56 -12.85 44.73
C LEU A 154 -66.53 -14.01 45.73
N ALA A 155 -65.52 -14.88 45.65
CA ALA A 155 -65.49 -16.14 46.41
C ALA A 155 -64.49 -16.16 47.57
N ASN A 156 -63.28 -15.60 47.40
CA ASN A 156 -62.18 -15.74 48.37
C ASN A 156 -61.84 -14.42 49.06
N ILE A 157 -62.85 -13.68 49.52
CA ILE A 157 -62.59 -12.45 50.25
C ILE A 157 -62.35 -12.75 51.74
N GLU A 158 -61.33 -12.13 52.33
CA GLU A 158 -61.02 -12.28 53.75
C GLU A 158 -60.54 -10.98 54.42
N GLY A 159 -60.52 -10.98 55.76
CA GLY A 159 -60.01 -9.87 56.56
C GLY A 159 -61.05 -8.84 56.98
N ALA A 160 -60.56 -7.73 57.52
CA ALA A 160 -61.33 -6.57 58.00
C ALA A 160 -60.60 -5.28 57.58
N GLU A 161 -61.30 -4.15 57.62
CA GLU A 161 -60.74 -2.83 57.33
C GLU A 161 -59.95 -2.80 56.00
N ILE A 162 -58.66 -2.44 56.05
CA ILE A 162 -57.77 -2.36 54.87
C ILE A 162 -57.57 -3.73 54.22
N LYS A 163 -57.46 -4.81 55.00
CA LYS A 163 -57.22 -6.16 54.46
C LYS A 163 -58.40 -6.66 53.63
N LEU A 164 -59.62 -6.30 54.04
CA LEU A 164 -60.83 -6.57 53.28
C LEU A 164 -60.77 -5.89 51.91
N ILE A 165 -60.44 -4.61 51.89
CA ILE A 165 -60.28 -3.82 50.67
C ILE A 165 -59.20 -4.42 49.75
N GLU A 166 -58.05 -4.79 50.30
CA GLU A 166 -56.95 -5.44 49.57
C GLU A 166 -57.37 -6.79 48.97
N SER A 167 -58.09 -7.61 49.73
CA SER A 167 -58.57 -8.92 49.28
C SER A 167 -59.59 -8.79 48.13
N ILE A 168 -60.52 -7.83 48.22
CA ILE A 168 -61.47 -7.52 47.14
C ILE A 168 -60.73 -7.06 45.88
N PHE A 169 -59.75 -6.16 46.05
CA PHE A 169 -58.94 -5.66 44.95
C PHE A 169 -58.22 -6.80 44.22
N PHE A 170 -57.59 -7.71 44.96
CA PHE A 170 -56.88 -8.84 44.39
C PHE A 170 -57.79 -9.81 43.64
N GLU A 171 -58.89 -10.25 44.26
CA GLU A 171 -59.81 -11.21 43.63
C GLU A 171 -60.49 -10.61 42.39
N GLN A 172 -60.83 -9.32 42.40
CA GLN A 172 -61.35 -8.62 41.22
C GLN A 172 -60.37 -8.63 40.05
N LEU A 173 -59.11 -8.29 40.31
CA LEU A 173 -58.08 -8.29 39.27
C LEU A 173 -57.83 -9.69 38.72
N LYS A 174 -57.83 -10.71 39.58
CA LYS A 174 -57.66 -12.10 39.17
C LYS A 174 -58.80 -12.60 38.28
N ILE A 175 -60.04 -12.21 38.58
CA ILE A 175 -61.21 -12.55 37.76
C ILE A 175 -61.18 -11.79 36.43
N LYS A 176 -60.90 -10.48 36.46
CA LYS A 176 -60.91 -9.63 35.25
C LYS A 176 -59.74 -9.92 34.32
N PHE A 177 -58.56 -10.24 34.86
CA PHE A 177 -57.32 -10.45 34.13
C PHE A 177 -56.80 -11.89 34.30
N CYS A 178 -57.67 -12.88 34.12
CA CYS A 178 -57.35 -14.29 34.37
C CYS A 178 -56.21 -14.85 33.49
N ASP A 179 -56.05 -14.31 32.27
CA ASP A 179 -55.00 -14.70 31.33
C ASP A 179 -53.80 -13.75 31.31
N TYR A 180 -53.78 -12.75 32.20
CA TYR A 180 -52.69 -11.78 32.26
C TYR A 180 -51.51 -12.35 33.04
N GLN A 181 -50.34 -12.29 32.42
CA GLN A 181 -49.07 -12.60 33.07
C GLN A 181 -48.06 -11.54 32.62
N SER A 182 -47.57 -10.72 33.56
CA SER A 182 -46.59 -9.70 33.21
C SER A 182 -45.25 -10.34 32.88
N PHE A 183 -44.69 -10.05 31.71
CA PHE A 183 -43.44 -10.67 31.24
C PHE A 183 -42.26 -9.68 31.18
N VAL A 184 -42.48 -8.38 31.02
CA VAL A 184 -41.35 -7.43 30.91
C VAL A 184 -40.65 -7.19 32.26
N ASN A 185 -41.41 -7.12 33.36
CA ASN A 185 -40.82 -6.83 34.67
C ASN A 185 -40.07 -8.02 35.29
N HIS A 186 -40.42 -9.25 34.90
CA HIS A 186 -39.93 -10.47 35.56
C HIS A 186 -38.87 -11.23 34.76
N ILE A 187 -38.87 -11.13 33.43
CA ILE A 187 -38.01 -11.96 32.58
C ILE A 187 -37.29 -11.21 31.45
N ASN A 188 -37.10 -9.89 31.56
CA ASN A 188 -36.52 -9.06 30.50
C ASN A 188 -35.21 -9.64 29.89
N THR A 189 -34.29 -10.12 30.74
CA THR A 189 -33.01 -10.72 30.29
C THR A 189 -33.20 -12.00 29.48
N VAL A 190 -34.26 -12.76 29.77
CA VAL A 190 -34.63 -13.98 29.02
C VAL A 190 -35.39 -13.61 27.74
N LEU A 191 -36.20 -12.56 27.74
CA LEU A 191 -36.91 -12.07 26.55
C LEU A 191 -35.95 -11.56 25.48
N VAL A 192 -34.87 -10.88 25.87
CA VAL A 192 -33.82 -10.47 24.91
C VAL A 192 -33.22 -11.69 24.20
N LYS A 193 -32.98 -12.78 24.94
CA LYS A 193 -32.48 -14.05 24.37
C LYS A 193 -33.52 -14.72 23.47
N TYR A 194 -34.79 -14.73 23.89
CA TYR A 194 -35.90 -15.24 23.08
C TYR A 194 -36.05 -14.46 21.77
N LYS A 195 -36.00 -13.12 21.83
CA LYS A 195 -36.05 -12.24 20.66
C LYS A 195 -34.90 -12.51 19.70
N SER A 196 -33.68 -12.69 20.24
CA SER A 196 -32.51 -13.06 19.45
C SER A 196 -32.71 -14.39 18.74
N ALA A 197 -33.18 -15.42 19.46
CA ALA A 197 -33.47 -16.73 18.91
C ALA A 197 -34.55 -16.66 17.81
N LEU A 198 -35.65 -15.93 18.05
CA LEU A 198 -36.73 -15.75 17.09
C LEU A 198 -36.21 -15.10 15.79
N ASN A 199 -35.30 -14.13 15.87
CA ASN A 199 -34.75 -13.46 14.69
C ASN A 199 -33.84 -14.36 13.83
N SER A 200 -33.19 -15.37 14.42
CA SER A 200 -32.32 -16.31 13.70
C SER A 200 -33.05 -17.48 13.03
N LEU A 201 -34.30 -17.74 13.39
CA LEU A 201 -35.06 -18.90 12.92
C LEU A 201 -35.74 -18.66 11.56
N SER A 202 -36.23 -19.72 10.92
CA SER A 202 -37.10 -19.60 9.74
C SER A 202 -38.46 -19.03 10.03
N LEU A 203 -39.12 -18.48 9.01
CA LEU A 203 -40.44 -17.87 9.18
C LEU A 203 -41.46 -18.91 9.68
N SER A 204 -41.39 -20.14 9.17
CA SER A 204 -42.25 -21.26 9.58
C SER A 204 -42.03 -21.64 11.05
N GLU A 205 -40.78 -21.69 11.50
CA GLU A 205 -40.44 -21.96 12.90
C GLU A 205 -40.85 -20.80 13.81
N ARG A 206 -40.61 -19.55 13.39
CA ARG A 206 -41.05 -18.34 14.11
C ARG A 206 -42.56 -18.30 14.25
N ARG A 207 -43.33 -18.75 13.26
CA ARG A 207 -44.80 -18.77 13.30
C ARG A 207 -45.37 -19.99 14.06
N GLY A 208 -44.53 -20.89 14.56
CA GLY A 208 -44.97 -22.11 15.25
C GLY A 208 -45.62 -23.14 14.34
N ARG A 209 -45.43 -23.04 13.01
CA ARG A 209 -45.97 -24.00 12.03
C ARG A 209 -45.10 -25.26 11.91
N SER A 210 -43.79 -25.10 12.16
CA SER A 210 -42.81 -26.19 12.13
C SER A 210 -42.01 -26.21 13.44
N THR A 211 -41.67 -27.41 13.90
CA THR A 211 -40.81 -27.59 15.08
C THR A 211 -39.34 -27.47 14.68
N CYS A 212 -38.56 -26.77 15.50
CA CYS A 212 -37.13 -26.59 15.31
C CYS A 212 -36.38 -27.70 16.06
N ARG A 213 -35.65 -28.56 15.33
CA ARG A 213 -34.87 -29.67 15.92
C ARG A 213 -33.39 -29.34 15.85
N ILE A 214 -32.77 -29.10 16.99
CA ILE A 214 -31.38 -28.63 17.09
C ILE A 214 -30.57 -29.42 18.11
N ALA A 215 -29.27 -29.56 17.86
CA ALA A 215 -28.36 -30.13 18.83
C ALA A 215 -28.16 -29.18 20.03
N GLN A 216 -27.73 -29.71 21.17
CA GLN A 216 -27.56 -28.91 22.40
C GLN A 216 -26.60 -27.73 22.21
N ASP A 217 -25.46 -27.92 21.54
CA ASP A 217 -24.45 -26.88 21.30
C ASP A 217 -24.96 -25.78 20.36
N GLU A 218 -25.81 -26.12 19.39
CA GLU A 218 -26.50 -25.15 18.55
C GLU A 218 -27.58 -24.39 19.32
N ALA A 219 -28.31 -25.06 20.22
CA ALA A 219 -29.28 -24.41 21.11
C ALA A 219 -28.62 -23.41 22.07
N GLU A 220 -27.43 -23.72 22.57
CA GLU A 220 -26.60 -22.82 23.38
C GLU A 220 -26.24 -21.54 22.61
N LYS A 221 -25.86 -21.66 21.33
CA LYS A 221 -25.59 -20.52 20.46
C LYS A 221 -26.86 -19.73 20.14
N LEU A 222 -27.96 -20.42 19.86
CA LEU A 222 -29.24 -19.80 19.47
C LEU A 222 -29.78 -18.87 20.56
N PHE A 223 -29.71 -19.29 21.83
CA PHE A 223 -30.16 -18.49 22.97
C PHE A 223 -29.06 -17.69 23.65
N ASN A 224 -27.81 -17.81 23.19
CA ASN A 224 -26.63 -17.19 23.78
C ASN A 224 -26.48 -17.53 25.28
N VAL A 225 -26.48 -18.82 25.61
CA VAL A 225 -26.40 -19.35 26.99
C VAL A 225 -25.46 -20.56 27.02
N SER A 226 -24.75 -20.75 28.13
CA SER A 226 -24.00 -21.98 28.38
C SER A 226 -24.92 -23.19 28.62
N ALA A 227 -24.41 -24.39 28.36
CA ALA A 227 -25.06 -25.68 28.63
C ALA A 227 -25.84 -25.76 29.95
N SER A 228 -25.24 -25.27 31.04
CA SER A 228 -25.83 -25.30 32.39
C SER A 228 -27.06 -24.41 32.56
N GLY A 229 -27.17 -23.33 31.77
CA GLY A 229 -28.25 -22.35 31.88
C GLY A 229 -29.39 -22.55 30.87
N LEU A 230 -29.17 -23.35 29.82
CA LEU A 230 -30.12 -23.50 28.72
C LEU A 230 -31.49 -24.02 29.18
N VAL A 231 -31.53 -25.12 29.94
CA VAL A 231 -32.80 -25.71 30.43
C VAL A 231 -33.56 -24.74 31.33
N GLY A 232 -32.84 -23.96 32.14
CA GLY A 232 -33.45 -22.91 32.97
C GLY A 232 -34.11 -21.83 32.13
N VAL A 233 -33.41 -21.32 31.12
CA VAL A 233 -33.95 -20.31 30.19
C VAL A 233 -35.16 -20.85 29.42
N LEU A 234 -35.08 -22.06 28.86
CA LEU A 234 -36.20 -22.67 28.13
C LEU A 234 -37.41 -22.91 29.04
N SER A 235 -37.19 -23.36 30.28
CA SER A 235 -38.26 -23.57 31.27
C SER A 235 -38.94 -22.26 31.66
N THR A 236 -38.17 -21.18 31.81
CA THR A 236 -38.71 -19.83 32.02
C THR A 236 -39.53 -19.39 30.81
N ILE A 237 -39.04 -19.51 29.57
CA ILE A 237 -39.82 -19.13 28.38
C ILE A 237 -41.12 -19.95 28.27
N LYS A 238 -41.06 -21.24 28.62
CA LYS A 238 -42.22 -22.14 28.66
C LYS A 238 -43.25 -21.74 29.71
N SER A 239 -42.84 -21.24 30.88
CA SER A 239 -43.79 -20.77 31.90
C SER A 239 -44.59 -19.53 31.48
N TYR A 240 -44.15 -18.81 30.45
CA TYR A 240 -44.86 -17.68 29.84
C TYR A 240 -45.56 -18.06 28.52
N ARG A 241 -45.66 -19.36 28.21
CA ARG A 241 -46.33 -19.89 27.02
C ARG A 241 -45.81 -19.34 25.68
N LEU A 242 -44.53 -18.95 25.63
CA LEU A 242 -43.89 -18.44 24.40
C LEU A 242 -43.18 -19.55 23.60
N LEU A 243 -42.95 -20.70 24.25
CA LEU A 243 -42.23 -21.84 23.71
C LEU A 243 -42.69 -23.12 24.41
N ASP A 244 -42.80 -24.20 23.66
CA ASP A 244 -42.77 -25.55 24.21
C ASP A 244 -41.48 -26.25 23.78
N PHE A 245 -40.96 -27.15 24.63
CA PHE A 245 -39.76 -27.90 24.29
C PHE A 245 -39.75 -29.31 24.88
N GLU A 246 -39.14 -30.22 24.13
CA GLU A 246 -38.81 -31.58 24.55
C GLU A 246 -37.30 -31.82 24.43
N GLU A 247 -36.70 -32.37 25.47
CA GLU A 247 -35.32 -32.86 25.45
C GLU A 247 -35.33 -34.34 25.06
N LYS A 248 -34.60 -34.71 24.01
CA LYS A 248 -34.49 -36.10 23.54
C LYS A 248 -33.04 -36.51 23.37
N THR A 249 -32.74 -37.77 23.67
CA THR A 249 -31.45 -38.39 23.38
C THR A 249 -31.51 -39.10 22.03
N SER A 250 -30.50 -38.86 21.18
CA SER A 250 -30.38 -39.57 19.90
C SER A 250 -29.87 -40.99 20.14
N GLN A 251 -30.51 -41.99 19.52
CA GLN A 251 -30.03 -43.38 19.55
C GLN A 251 -28.80 -43.60 18.65
N ASN A 252 -28.58 -42.71 17.66
CA ASN A 252 -27.56 -42.89 16.61
C ASN A 252 -26.38 -41.91 16.68
N ALA A 253 -26.42 -40.91 17.58
CA ALA A 253 -25.34 -39.94 17.78
C ALA A 253 -25.14 -39.67 19.27
N LYS A 254 -23.89 -39.60 19.74
CA LYS A 254 -23.57 -39.17 21.11
C LYS A 254 -23.96 -37.69 21.25
N GLY A 255 -25.18 -37.41 21.73
CA GLY A 255 -25.63 -36.05 21.94
C GLY A 255 -27.12 -35.94 22.30
N LYS A 256 -27.45 -34.93 23.08
CA LYS A 256 -28.82 -34.48 23.35
C LYS A 256 -29.27 -33.55 22.22
N TYR A 257 -30.52 -33.65 21.81
CA TYR A 257 -31.14 -32.69 20.90
C TYR A 257 -32.45 -32.16 21.52
N PHE A 258 -32.78 -30.92 21.18
CA PHE A 258 -33.99 -30.25 21.61
C PHE A 258 -34.95 -30.17 20.43
N VAL A 259 -36.23 -30.43 20.71
CA VAL A 259 -37.34 -30.13 19.78
C VAL A 259 -38.06 -28.92 20.36
N LEU A 260 -37.96 -27.79 19.68
CA LEU A 260 -38.50 -26.50 20.10
C LEU A 260 -39.73 -26.15 19.26
N ASN A 261 -40.82 -25.74 19.92
CA ASN A 261 -42.03 -25.26 19.27
C ASN A 261 -42.37 -23.85 19.76
N PHE A 262 -42.20 -22.84 18.90
CA PHE A 262 -42.45 -21.44 19.27
C PHE A 262 -43.94 -21.15 19.21
N LEU A 263 -44.48 -20.61 20.31
CA LEU A 263 -45.90 -20.33 20.45
C LEU A 263 -46.16 -18.82 20.37
N GLU A 264 -47.32 -18.43 19.86
CA GLU A 264 -47.79 -17.04 19.88
C GLU A 264 -48.30 -16.69 21.28
N HIS A 265 -47.89 -15.54 21.81
CA HIS A 265 -48.40 -15.03 23.07
C HIS A 265 -49.88 -14.62 22.95
N THR A 266 -50.65 -14.68 24.04
CA THR A 266 -52.06 -14.26 24.08
C THR A 266 -52.26 -12.83 23.57
N LEU A 267 -51.32 -11.92 23.88
CA LEU A 267 -51.36 -10.54 23.38
C LEU A 267 -51.11 -10.45 21.86
N GLU A 268 -50.22 -11.27 21.29
CA GLU A 268 -49.99 -11.33 19.84
C GLU A 268 -51.28 -11.78 19.12
N GLN A 269 -51.97 -12.79 19.66
CA GLN A 269 -53.24 -13.29 19.13
C GLN A 269 -54.33 -12.22 19.17
N LYS A 270 -54.51 -11.54 20.31
CA LYS A 270 -55.50 -10.47 20.46
C LYS A 270 -55.24 -9.29 19.53
N ILE A 271 -53.97 -8.91 19.32
CA ILE A 271 -53.63 -7.85 18.36
C ILE A 271 -53.98 -8.26 16.93
N LYS A 272 -53.72 -9.52 16.55
CA LYS A 272 -54.08 -10.04 15.23
C LYS A 272 -55.61 -10.07 15.03
N GLU A 273 -56.35 -10.62 15.99
CA GLU A 273 -57.81 -10.65 15.96
C GLU A 273 -58.40 -9.24 15.83
N GLU A 274 -57.82 -8.28 16.52
CA GLU A 274 -58.24 -6.89 16.51
C GLU A 274 -57.94 -6.20 15.17
N LEU A 275 -56.76 -6.42 14.59
CA LEU A 275 -56.42 -6.00 13.24
C LEU A 275 -57.36 -6.64 12.20
N ASP A 276 -57.74 -7.89 12.41
CA ASP A 276 -58.62 -8.62 11.50
C ASP A 276 -60.06 -8.15 11.52
N GLN A 277 -60.59 -7.85 12.71
CA GLN A 277 -61.99 -7.46 12.90
C GLN A 277 -62.24 -5.98 12.64
N ASN A 278 -61.29 -5.10 13.02
CA ASN A 278 -61.49 -3.66 13.03
C ASN A 278 -60.45 -2.90 12.17
N GLY A 279 -59.63 -3.62 11.39
CA GLY A 279 -58.68 -3.00 10.47
C GLY A 279 -59.36 -2.37 9.26
N GLU A 280 -58.95 -1.16 8.91
CA GLU A 280 -59.38 -0.47 7.70
C GLU A 280 -58.56 -0.93 6.50
N LEU A 281 -59.22 -1.21 5.37
CA LEU A 281 -58.52 -1.54 4.12
C LEU A 281 -57.79 -0.30 3.60
N THR A 282 -56.47 -0.41 3.49
CA THR A 282 -55.57 0.67 3.06
C THR A 282 -54.50 0.12 2.15
N ASN A 283 -53.94 0.95 1.29
CA ASN A 283 -52.81 0.55 0.45
C ASN A 283 -51.51 0.66 1.24
N ASN A 284 -50.75 -0.44 1.32
CA ASN A 284 -49.40 -0.41 1.87
C ASN A 284 -48.42 0.34 0.93
N TYR A 285 -47.16 0.45 1.35
CA TYR A 285 -46.08 1.02 0.53
C TYR A 285 -45.87 0.32 -0.83
N ALA A 286 -46.33 -0.92 -0.97
CA ALA A 286 -46.29 -1.71 -2.20
C ALA A 286 -47.58 -1.62 -3.03
N GLN A 287 -48.51 -0.71 -2.71
CA GLN A 287 -49.80 -0.51 -3.38
C GLN A 287 -50.74 -1.73 -3.35
N GLN A 288 -50.58 -2.60 -2.35
CA GLN A 288 -51.47 -3.72 -2.10
C GLN A 288 -52.49 -3.35 -1.01
N GLU A 289 -53.76 -3.72 -1.22
CA GLU A 289 -54.80 -3.56 -0.20
C GLU A 289 -54.50 -4.47 0.98
N VAL A 290 -54.25 -3.87 2.13
CA VAL A 290 -54.00 -4.53 3.41
C VAL A 290 -54.86 -3.91 4.50
N LYS A 291 -55.19 -4.69 5.53
CA LYS A 291 -55.82 -4.14 6.73
C LYS A 291 -54.81 -3.33 7.52
N SER A 292 -55.23 -2.18 8.03
CA SER A 292 -54.43 -1.33 8.90
C SER A 292 -55.22 -0.84 10.11
N ILE A 293 -54.51 -0.59 11.20
CA ILE A 293 -55.11 -0.03 12.41
C ILE A 293 -54.11 0.91 13.10
N SER A 294 -54.63 1.94 13.76
CA SER A 294 -53.80 2.87 14.52
C SER A 294 -53.16 2.19 15.74
N TYR A 295 -51.87 2.45 15.95
CA TYR A 295 -51.13 2.01 17.13
C TYR A 295 -51.81 2.46 18.43
N GLN A 296 -52.30 3.71 18.51
CA GLN A 296 -53.00 4.21 19.70
C GLN A 296 -54.32 3.47 19.97
N SER A 297 -55.03 3.05 18.93
CA SER A 297 -56.27 2.28 19.07
C SER A 297 -55.99 0.90 19.66
N LEU A 298 -54.99 0.19 19.12
CA LEU A 298 -54.54 -1.09 19.66
C LEU A 298 -54.00 -0.96 21.08
N TRP A 299 -53.20 0.07 21.36
CA TRP A 299 -52.67 0.32 22.70
C TRP A 299 -53.80 0.51 23.73
N LYS A 300 -54.83 1.32 23.43
CA LYS A 300 -55.97 1.48 24.35
C LYS A 300 -56.66 0.15 24.66
N LYS A 301 -56.76 -0.75 23.68
CA LYS A 301 -57.32 -2.10 23.88
C LYS A 301 -56.39 -2.98 24.72
N ALA A 302 -55.08 -2.95 24.46
CA ALA A 302 -54.09 -3.66 25.27
C ALA A 302 -54.04 -3.15 26.72
N GLU A 303 -54.14 -1.83 26.93
CA GLU A 303 -54.22 -1.19 28.25
C GLU A 303 -55.46 -1.68 29.02
N MET A 304 -56.62 -1.75 28.36
CA MET A 304 -57.85 -2.29 28.97
C MET A 304 -57.76 -3.76 29.37
N LEU A 305 -56.84 -4.51 28.77
CA LEU A 305 -56.50 -5.90 29.12
C LEU A 305 -55.41 -5.98 30.21
N GLY A 306 -54.93 -4.84 30.70
CA GLY A 306 -53.94 -4.73 31.77
C GLY A 306 -52.49 -4.86 31.33
N TYR A 307 -52.19 -4.86 30.03
CA TYR A 307 -50.80 -4.89 29.55
C TYR A 307 -50.10 -3.55 29.72
N LEU A 308 -48.80 -3.59 29.96
CA LEU A 308 -47.94 -2.42 30.05
C LEU A 308 -47.50 -1.92 28.66
N PRO A 309 -47.13 -0.63 28.52
CA PRO A 309 -46.65 -0.09 27.26
C PRO A 309 -45.47 -0.90 26.70
N GLU A 310 -44.53 -1.27 27.56
CA GLU A 310 -43.35 -2.05 27.18
C GLU A 310 -43.71 -3.47 26.75
N GLU A 311 -44.74 -4.07 27.35
CA GLU A 311 -45.25 -5.40 26.98
C GLU A 311 -45.92 -5.36 25.61
N PHE A 312 -46.69 -4.30 25.35
CA PHE A 312 -47.32 -4.07 24.06
C PHE A 312 -46.29 -3.86 22.96
N ASP A 313 -45.29 -3.00 23.18
CA ASP A 313 -44.20 -2.78 22.23
C ASP A 313 -43.44 -4.09 21.94
N THR A 314 -43.17 -4.89 22.97
CA THR A 314 -42.50 -6.17 22.83
C THR A 314 -43.34 -7.15 21.98
N ALA A 315 -44.66 -7.21 22.19
CA ALA A 315 -45.54 -8.06 21.39
C ALA A 315 -45.64 -7.59 19.93
N ILE A 316 -45.67 -6.28 19.69
CA ILE A 316 -45.60 -5.70 18.33
C ILE A 316 -44.29 -6.10 17.64
N GLU A 317 -43.16 -6.05 18.36
CA GLU A 317 -41.88 -6.49 17.81
C GLU A 317 -41.87 -7.99 17.47
N TRP A 318 -42.45 -8.86 18.30
CA TRP A 318 -42.57 -10.29 17.98
C TRP A 318 -43.43 -10.53 16.75
N LEU A 319 -44.59 -9.87 16.65
CA LEU A 319 -45.45 -9.95 15.46
C LEU A 319 -44.73 -9.50 14.17
N LYS A 320 -43.86 -8.48 14.26
CA LYS A 320 -43.00 -8.06 13.14
C LYS A 320 -41.96 -9.13 12.79
N LEU A 321 -41.31 -9.72 13.79
CA LEU A 321 -40.30 -10.78 13.58
C LEU A 321 -40.92 -12.05 12.96
N ARG A 322 -42.18 -12.36 13.31
CA ARG A 322 -42.99 -13.42 12.70
C ARG A 322 -43.63 -13.01 11.36
N SER A 323 -43.40 -11.77 10.93
CA SER A 323 -43.96 -11.15 9.73
C SER A 323 -45.47 -11.33 9.62
N TYR A 324 -46.20 -11.13 10.73
CA TYR A 324 -47.66 -11.00 10.71
C TYR A 324 -48.08 -9.56 10.47
N ILE A 325 -47.26 -8.60 10.92
CA ILE A 325 -47.54 -7.17 10.78
C ILE A 325 -46.31 -6.40 10.29
N GLU A 326 -46.56 -5.24 9.70
CA GLU A 326 -45.59 -4.17 9.51
C GLU A 326 -46.01 -2.97 10.36
N HIS A 327 -45.05 -2.23 10.93
CA HIS A 327 -45.35 -1.07 11.78
C HIS A 327 -44.58 0.14 11.25
N ASP A 328 -45.35 1.12 10.77
CA ASP A 328 -44.88 2.45 10.42
C ASP A 328 -44.91 3.35 11.66
N LYS A 329 -43.73 3.54 12.24
CA LYS A 329 -43.56 4.35 13.45
C LYS A 329 -43.79 5.84 13.23
N GLU A 330 -43.61 6.34 12.00
CA GLU A 330 -43.78 7.76 11.71
C GLU A 330 -45.25 8.13 11.66
N ARG A 331 -46.07 7.27 11.06
CA ARG A 331 -47.52 7.45 10.98
C ARG A 331 -48.27 6.88 12.19
N GLY A 332 -47.63 6.01 12.97
CA GLY A 332 -48.26 5.30 14.08
C GLY A 332 -49.33 4.31 13.60
N ILE A 333 -49.10 3.65 12.46
CA ILE A 333 -50.03 2.72 11.82
C ILE A 333 -49.39 1.33 11.75
N ILE A 334 -50.17 0.31 12.10
CA ILE A 334 -49.80 -1.10 11.98
C ILE A 334 -50.59 -1.70 10.82
N TYR A 335 -49.87 -2.31 9.87
CA TYR A 335 -50.41 -2.97 8.69
C TYR A 335 -50.30 -4.49 8.85
N GLU A 336 -51.24 -5.22 8.23
CA GLU A 336 -51.07 -6.65 7.97
C GLU A 336 -49.90 -6.87 6.99
N ALA A 337 -49.02 -7.84 7.28
CA ALA A 337 -47.87 -8.13 6.43
C ALA A 337 -48.27 -8.98 5.21
N VAL A 338 -47.89 -8.54 4.00
CA VAL A 338 -48.14 -9.28 2.75
C VAL A 338 -47.03 -10.29 2.52
N ASN A 339 -47.05 -11.41 3.24
CA ASN A 339 -46.12 -12.51 3.00
C ASN A 339 -46.87 -13.85 2.91
N GLN A 340 -47.52 -14.06 1.77
CA GLN A 340 -47.58 -15.38 1.14
C GLN A 340 -46.34 -15.48 0.23
N LEU A 341 -45.52 -16.52 0.41
CA LEU A 341 -44.44 -16.83 -0.51
C LEU A 341 -45.08 -17.24 -1.84
N ASP A 342 -45.00 -16.35 -2.84
CA ASP A 342 -45.56 -16.59 -4.16
C ASP A 342 -44.68 -17.59 -4.94
N TYR A 343 -45.25 -18.76 -5.25
CA TYR A 343 -44.60 -19.83 -5.99
C TYR A 343 -44.05 -19.35 -7.35
N GLU A 344 -44.85 -18.58 -8.11
CA GLU A 344 -44.46 -18.09 -9.43
C GLU A 344 -43.24 -17.16 -9.31
N LYS A 345 -43.25 -16.28 -8.32
CA LYS A 345 -42.13 -15.36 -8.06
C LYS A 345 -40.85 -16.07 -7.65
N ILE A 346 -40.92 -17.15 -6.88
CA ILE A 346 -39.75 -17.94 -6.47
C ILE A 346 -39.21 -18.75 -7.64
N LYS A 347 -40.10 -19.33 -8.45
CA LYS A 347 -39.74 -20.05 -9.68
C LYS A 347 -39.03 -19.14 -10.69
N ASP A 348 -39.56 -17.94 -10.92
CA ASP A 348 -38.92 -16.95 -11.80
C ASP A 348 -37.54 -16.54 -11.28
N GLN A 349 -37.42 -16.31 -9.98
CA GLN A 349 -36.12 -15.99 -9.38
C GLN A 349 -35.11 -17.13 -9.49
N LEU A 350 -35.56 -18.38 -9.35
CA LEU A 350 -34.71 -19.55 -9.52
C LEU A 350 -34.18 -19.62 -10.95
N ILE A 351 -35.05 -19.46 -11.95
CA ILE A 351 -34.68 -19.48 -13.38
C ILE A 351 -33.66 -18.39 -13.68
N VAL A 352 -33.88 -17.15 -13.22
CA VAL A 352 -32.97 -16.03 -13.46
C VAL A 352 -31.57 -16.29 -12.88
N VAL A 353 -31.49 -16.88 -11.69
CA VAL A 353 -30.20 -17.19 -11.04
C VAL A 353 -29.51 -18.36 -11.73
N LEU A 354 -30.28 -19.38 -12.12
CA LEU A 354 -29.78 -20.53 -12.87
C LEU A 354 -29.19 -20.10 -14.21
N ASP A 355 -29.91 -19.27 -14.97
CA ASP A 355 -29.43 -18.71 -16.24
C ASP A 355 -28.15 -17.89 -16.07
N ASN A 356 -28.07 -17.07 -15.02
CA ASN A 356 -26.84 -16.31 -14.74
C ASN A 356 -25.66 -17.23 -14.40
N ALA A 357 -25.89 -18.28 -13.61
CA ALA A 357 -24.87 -19.26 -13.25
C ALA A 357 -24.37 -20.03 -14.48
N HIS A 358 -25.27 -20.51 -15.35
CA HIS A 358 -24.88 -21.15 -16.62
C HIS A 358 -24.09 -20.21 -17.53
N ARG A 359 -24.52 -18.94 -17.65
CA ARG A 359 -23.81 -17.95 -18.45
C ARG A 359 -22.39 -17.69 -17.93
N LEU A 360 -22.19 -17.70 -16.61
CA LEU A 360 -20.85 -17.58 -16.01
C LEU A 360 -20.01 -18.85 -16.24
N SER A 361 -20.61 -20.03 -16.11
CA SER A 361 -19.93 -21.33 -16.27
C SER A 361 -19.45 -21.57 -17.71
N ASN A 362 -20.20 -21.08 -18.71
CA ASN A 362 -19.80 -21.19 -20.12
C ASN A 362 -18.51 -20.43 -20.46
N GLU A 363 -18.22 -19.34 -19.73
CA GLU A 363 -17.06 -18.47 -19.97
C GLU A 363 -15.92 -18.75 -18.97
N PHE A 364 -16.25 -19.27 -17.79
CA PHE A 364 -15.30 -19.53 -16.71
C PHE A 364 -15.44 -20.95 -16.19
N ASP A 365 -14.40 -21.76 -16.45
CA ASP A 365 -14.31 -23.13 -15.94
C ASP A 365 -13.94 -23.10 -14.44
N ASP A 366 -14.97 -22.99 -13.58
CA ASP A 366 -14.84 -22.96 -12.13
C ASP A 366 -15.75 -23.99 -11.44
N ARG A 367 -15.16 -24.73 -10.50
CA ARG A 367 -15.84 -25.79 -9.75
C ARG A 367 -16.99 -25.25 -8.90
N THR A 368 -16.87 -24.05 -8.33
CA THR A 368 -17.91 -23.45 -7.49
C THR A 368 -19.17 -23.11 -8.29
N LEU A 369 -19.03 -22.70 -9.56
CA LEU A 369 -20.16 -22.48 -10.46
C LEU A 369 -20.88 -23.79 -10.78
N SER A 370 -20.13 -24.87 -11.00
CA SER A 370 -20.70 -26.20 -11.26
C SER A 370 -21.48 -26.74 -10.06
N GLU A 371 -20.98 -26.52 -8.85
CA GLU A 371 -21.68 -26.90 -7.60
C GLU A 371 -22.97 -26.09 -7.40
N ILE A 372 -22.94 -24.77 -7.66
CA ILE A 372 -24.13 -23.90 -7.57
C ILE A 372 -25.20 -24.30 -8.61
N ILE A 373 -24.80 -24.56 -9.86
CA ILE A 373 -25.73 -25.00 -10.91
C ILE A 373 -26.40 -26.31 -10.53
N PHE A 374 -25.61 -27.31 -10.10
CA PHE A 374 -26.14 -28.62 -9.70
C PHE A 374 -27.19 -28.51 -8.59
N ASP A 375 -26.91 -27.71 -7.55
CA ASP A 375 -27.85 -27.52 -6.45
C ASP A 375 -29.11 -26.74 -6.87
N LEU A 376 -28.98 -25.74 -7.74
CA LEU A 376 -30.14 -24.97 -8.26
C LEU A 376 -31.02 -25.81 -9.19
N GLU A 377 -30.44 -26.63 -10.07
CA GLU A 377 -31.18 -27.58 -10.93
C GLU A 377 -31.94 -28.60 -10.08
N LYS A 378 -31.29 -29.12 -9.02
CA LYS A 378 -31.94 -30.02 -8.07
C LYS A 378 -33.15 -29.35 -7.41
N LEU A 379 -33.00 -28.12 -6.93
CA LEU A 379 -34.11 -27.37 -6.34
C LEU A 379 -35.21 -27.05 -7.36
N GLN A 380 -34.86 -26.83 -8.64
CA GLN A 380 -35.84 -26.67 -9.72
C GLN A 380 -36.70 -27.92 -9.88
N THR A 381 -36.08 -29.11 -9.84
CA THR A 381 -36.80 -30.38 -9.97
C THR A 381 -37.66 -30.72 -8.75
N GLU A 382 -37.30 -30.22 -7.57
CA GLU A 382 -38.07 -30.41 -6.33
C GLU A 382 -39.26 -29.44 -6.22
N LEU A 383 -39.27 -28.33 -6.96
CA LEU A 383 -40.28 -27.27 -6.89
C LEU A 383 -41.54 -27.61 -7.73
N CYS A 384 -42.63 -28.03 -7.08
CA CYS A 384 -43.93 -28.31 -7.73
C CYS A 384 -44.97 -27.22 -7.43
N ASP A 385 -46.03 -27.10 -8.24
CA ASP A 385 -47.12 -26.11 -8.06
C ASP A 385 -47.82 -26.25 -6.68
N ASP A 386 -47.81 -27.45 -6.07
CA ASP A 386 -48.31 -27.73 -4.71
C ASP A 386 -47.22 -27.64 -3.62
N ALA A 387 -46.13 -26.89 -3.86
CA ALA A 387 -45.01 -26.78 -2.93
C ALA A 387 -45.46 -26.20 -1.58
N LYS A 388 -45.18 -26.93 -0.50
CA LYS A 388 -45.38 -26.45 0.87
C LYS A 388 -44.55 -25.19 1.13
N ASP A 389 -45.06 -24.27 1.96
CA ASP A 389 -44.35 -23.04 2.41
C ASP A 389 -42.90 -23.31 2.87
N GLU A 390 -42.65 -24.47 3.49
CA GLU A 390 -41.31 -24.91 3.94
C GLU A 390 -40.31 -25.12 2.80
N LEU A 391 -40.78 -25.64 1.66
CA LEU A 391 -39.96 -25.81 0.47
C LEU A 391 -39.72 -24.45 -0.20
N LEU A 392 -40.76 -23.61 -0.27
CA LEU A 392 -40.65 -22.25 -0.82
C LEU A 392 -39.66 -21.38 -0.04
N ASP A 393 -39.68 -21.41 1.30
CA ASP A 393 -38.72 -20.65 2.12
C ASP A 393 -37.29 -21.17 1.96
N ARG A 394 -37.11 -22.49 1.94
CA ARG A 394 -35.80 -23.12 1.72
C ARG A 394 -35.22 -22.77 0.35
N VAL A 395 -36.03 -22.83 -0.71
CA VAL A 395 -35.61 -22.47 -2.06
C VAL A 395 -35.28 -20.98 -2.13
N ASN A 396 -36.10 -20.11 -1.56
CA ASN A 396 -35.84 -18.67 -1.55
C ASN A 396 -34.54 -18.29 -0.81
N ARG A 397 -34.24 -18.98 0.32
CA ARG A 397 -32.96 -18.83 1.03
C ARG A 397 -31.78 -19.27 0.17
N TYR A 398 -31.89 -20.44 -0.46
CA TYR A 398 -30.80 -20.93 -1.30
C TYR A 398 -30.59 -20.05 -2.53
N ILE A 399 -31.65 -19.54 -3.18
CA ILE A 399 -31.57 -18.55 -4.25
C ILE A 399 -30.80 -17.30 -3.78
N SER A 400 -31.09 -16.82 -2.57
CA SER A 400 -30.41 -15.64 -2.01
C SER A 400 -28.93 -15.91 -1.72
N GLU A 401 -28.61 -17.09 -1.18
CA GLU A 401 -27.24 -17.53 -0.95
C GLU A 401 -26.47 -17.71 -2.27
N ALA A 402 -27.09 -18.33 -3.27
CA ALA A 402 -26.54 -18.51 -4.61
C ALA A 402 -26.29 -17.15 -5.28
N LYS A 403 -27.22 -16.20 -5.21
CA LYS A 403 -27.01 -14.81 -5.68
C LYS A 403 -25.79 -14.19 -5.02
N ALA A 404 -25.66 -14.30 -3.70
CA ALA A 404 -24.51 -13.74 -2.97
C ALA A 404 -23.19 -14.40 -3.39
N LYS A 405 -23.16 -15.74 -3.54
CA LYS A 405 -21.99 -16.49 -4.02
C LYS A 405 -21.61 -16.12 -5.45
N LEU A 406 -22.57 -16.02 -6.37
CA LEU A 406 -22.35 -15.58 -7.76
C LEU A 406 -21.81 -14.16 -7.82
N THR A 407 -22.39 -13.24 -7.04
CA THR A 407 -21.91 -11.85 -6.97
C THR A 407 -20.49 -11.79 -6.38
N GLY A 408 -20.21 -12.61 -5.37
CA GLY A 408 -18.87 -12.76 -4.79
C GLY A 408 -17.86 -13.30 -5.79
N PHE A 409 -18.24 -14.31 -6.58
CA PHE A 409 -17.45 -14.86 -7.66
C PHE A 409 -17.18 -13.82 -8.76
N GLU A 410 -18.20 -13.12 -9.24
CA GLU A 410 -18.07 -12.05 -10.24
C GLU A 410 -17.11 -10.97 -9.77
N ASN A 411 -17.23 -10.50 -8.52
CA ASN A 411 -16.33 -9.49 -7.97
C ASN A 411 -14.89 -9.98 -7.85
N ALA A 412 -14.69 -11.21 -7.34
CA ALA A 412 -13.36 -11.82 -7.25
C ALA A 412 -12.73 -11.99 -8.64
N LYS A 413 -13.52 -12.45 -9.61
CA LYS A 413 -13.08 -12.65 -10.99
C LYS A 413 -12.80 -11.33 -11.69
N LEU A 414 -13.63 -10.31 -11.48
CA LEU A 414 -13.39 -8.94 -11.96
C LEU A 414 -12.05 -8.41 -11.46
N SER A 415 -11.75 -8.58 -10.17
CA SER A 415 -10.46 -8.17 -9.59
C SER A 415 -9.29 -8.90 -10.26
N SER A 416 -9.39 -10.24 -10.38
CA SER A 416 -8.35 -11.05 -11.02
C SER A 416 -8.13 -10.68 -12.49
N LEU A 417 -9.20 -10.41 -13.24
CA LEU A 417 -9.10 -9.97 -14.63
C LEU A 417 -8.51 -8.55 -14.74
N LYS A 418 -8.83 -7.64 -13.81
CA LYS A 418 -8.21 -6.30 -13.76
C LYS A 418 -6.71 -6.39 -13.50
N ASP A 419 -6.27 -7.27 -12.61
CA ASP A 419 -4.86 -7.52 -12.35
C ASP A 419 -4.15 -8.10 -13.59
N GLU A 420 -4.78 -9.07 -14.26
CA GLU A 420 -4.28 -9.64 -15.51
C GLU A 420 -4.16 -8.57 -16.62
N MET A 421 -5.16 -7.70 -16.74
CA MET A 421 -5.17 -6.60 -17.72
C MET A 421 -4.08 -5.56 -17.43
N SER A 422 -3.86 -5.24 -16.15
CA SER A 422 -2.77 -4.36 -15.71
C SER A 422 -1.39 -4.94 -16.03
N ASN A 423 -1.23 -6.25 -15.83
CA ASN A 423 0.01 -6.95 -16.21
C ASN A 423 0.22 -6.95 -17.73
N LEU A 424 -0.83 -7.22 -18.53
CA LEU A 424 -0.76 -7.14 -19.98
C LEU A 424 -0.41 -5.74 -20.48
N ARG A 425 -0.98 -4.70 -19.88
CA ARG A 425 -0.64 -3.29 -20.15
C ARG A 425 0.85 -3.05 -19.94
N SER A 426 1.39 -3.47 -18.81
CA SER A 426 2.81 -3.30 -18.46
C SER A 426 3.72 -4.03 -19.45
N GLN A 427 3.33 -5.24 -19.88
CA GLN A 427 4.07 -6.01 -20.87
C GLN A 427 4.03 -5.36 -22.27
N ILE A 428 2.91 -4.79 -22.70
CA ILE A 428 2.82 -4.06 -23.97
C ILE A 428 3.67 -2.78 -23.92
N GLU A 429 3.70 -2.11 -22.77
CA GLU A 429 4.50 -0.89 -22.57
C GLU A 429 6.02 -1.16 -22.57
N SER A 430 6.46 -2.35 -22.16
CA SER A 430 7.89 -2.71 -22.15
C SER A 430 8.42 -3.06 -23.54
N LEU A 431 7.59 -3.61 -24.43
CA LEU A 431 8.02 -4.10 -25.76
C LEU A 431 8.80 -3.05 -26.58
N PRO A 432 8.34 -1.80 -26.73
CA PRO A 432 9.10 -0.79 -27.47
C PRO A 432 10.36 -0.31 -26.74
N LYS A 433 10.34 -0.27 -25.40
CA LYS A 433 11.50 0.14 -24.58
C LYS A 433 12.66 -0.85 -24.72
N GLU A 434 12.34 -2.15 -24.81
CA GLU A 434 13.32 -3.23 -25.02
C GLU A 434 14.02 -3.18 -26.38
N LEU A 435 13.41 -2.58 -27.39
CA LEU A 435 14.01 -2.42 -28.73
C LEU A 435 15.14 -1.37 -28.77
N GLN A 436 15.38 -0.64 -27.68
CA GLN A 436 16.37 0.45 -27.62
C GLN A 436 16.24 1.40 -28.81
N GLY A 437 15.00 1.82 -29.14
CA GLY A 437 14.68 2.60 -30.34
C GLY A 437 15.49 3.90 -30.51
N THR A 438 16.08 4.41 -29.42
CA THR A 438 17.06 5.52 -29.45
C THR A 438 18.24 5.24 -30.39
N LYS A 439 18.72 3.99 -30.44
CA LYS A 439 19.84 3.57 -31.31
C LYS A 439 19.53 3.72 -32.79
N VAL A 440 18.27 3.49 -33.18
CA VAL A 440 17.81 3.67 -34.55
C VAL A 440 17.64 5.14 -34.89
N ARG A 441 17.39 6.02 -33.90
CA ARG A 441 17.19 7.46 -34.10
C ARG A 441 18.50 8.19 -34.39
N GLU A 442 19.60 7.72 -33.82
CA GLU A 442 20.96 8.21 -34.10
C GLU A 442 21.33 8.05 -35.57
N THR A 443 21.87 9.10 -36.17
CA THR A 443 22.40 9.06 -37.54
C THR A 443 23.69 8.27 -37.61
N ILE A 444 23.90 7.56 -38.72
CA ILE A 444 25.20 6.96 -39.01
C ILE A 444 26.10 8.08 -39.52
N GLU A 445 27.13 8.42 -38.76
CA GLU A 445 28.10 9.48 -39.10
C GLU A 445 29.35 8.86 -39.74
N GLY A 446 29.82 9.46 -40.84
CA GLY A 446 31.02 9.02 -41.55
C GLY A 446 31.23 9.77 -42.86
N SER A 447 32.37 9.52 -43.50
CA SER A 447 32.75 10.05 -44.82
C SER A 447 32.93 8.93 -45.86
N SER A 448 32.50 7.70 -45.53
CA SER A 448 32.74 6.51 -46.34
C SER A 448 31.99 6.50 -47.67
N GLY A 449 30.84 7.19 -47.77
CA GLY A 449 29.92 7.11 -48.90
C GLY A 449 28.78 6.11 -48.68
N LEU A 450 28.89 5.20 -47.70
CA LEU A 450 27.78 4.35 -47.25
C LEU A 450 26.85 5.05 -46.27
N ASP A 451 27.35 6.08 -45.59
CA ASP A 451 26.65 6.80 -44.52
C ASP A 451 25.31 7.38 -44.98
N VAL A 452 25.27 8.11 -46.11
CA VAL A 452 24.04 8.68 -46.69
C VAL A 452 23.04 7.58 -47.03
N PHE A 453 23.52 6.53 -47.70
CA PHE A 453 22.69 5.44 -48.20
C PHE A 453 22.12 4.56 -47.07
N LEU A 454 22.94 4.16 -46.09
CA LEU A 454 22.49 3.40 -44.93
C LEU A 454 21.57 4.23 -44.03
N ASN A 455 21.75 5.55 -43.97
CA ASN A 455 20.83 6.44 -43.26
C ASN A 455 19.42 6.46 -43.88
N ASP A 456 19.28 6.26 -45.18
CA ASP A 456 17.96 6.17 -45.82
C ASP A 456 17.24 4.86 -45.48
N HIS A 457 17.97 3.73 -45.47
CA HIS A 457 17.42 2.47 -44.97
C HIS A 457 17.12 2.52 -43.46
N ARG A 458 17.95 3.21 -42.66
CA ARG A 458 17.71 3.49 -41.24
C ARG A 458 16.42 4.27 -41.02
N LYS A 459 16.13 5.31 -41.81
CA LYS A 459 14.84 6.04 -41.74
C LYS A 459 13.66 5.09 -41.96
N GLY A 460 13.79 4.11 -42.85
CA GLY A 460 12.78 3.08 -43.06
C GLY A 460 12.60 2.16 -41.84
N LEU A 461 13.69 1.75 -41.19
CA LEU A 461 13.65 0.98 -39.94
C LEU A 461 13.03 1.79 -38.80
N MET A 462 13.38 3.09 -38.71
CA MET A 462 12.82 4.03 -37.74
C MET A 462 11.31 4.18 -37.88
N ARG A 463 10.77 4.21 -39.11
CA ARG A 463 9.32 4.23 -39.33
C ARG A 463 8.65 2.99 -38.75
N LYS A 464 9.22 1.78 -38.93
CA LYS A 464 8.68 0.54 -38.37
C LYS A 464 8.74 0.51 -36.84
N VAL A 465 9.82 1.01 -36.24
CA VAL A 465 9.93 1.15 -34.78
C VAL A 465 8.88 2.14 -34.24
N ASN A 466 8.72 3.29 -34.89
CA ASN A 466 7.70 4.28 -34.50
C ASN A 466 6.27 3.75 -34.71
N GLU A 467 6.04 2.94 -35.74
CA GLU A 467 4.76 2.28 -35.98
C GLU A 467 4.43 1.28 -34.88
N LEU A 468 5.41 0.47 -34.45
CA LEU A 468 5.25 -0.42 -33.29
C LEU A 468 5.00 0.37 -32.00
N GLU A 469 5.76 1.44 -31.73
CA GLU A 469 5.53 2.34 -30.58
C GLU A 469 4.10 2.89 -30.59
N ARG A 470 3.63 3.37 -31.75
CA ARG A 470 2.28 3.92 -31.93
C ARG A 470 1.21 2.85 -31.73
N ASN A 471 1.39 1.65 -32.30
CA ASN A 471 0.44 0.55 -32.18
C ASN A 471 0.35 0.05 -30.73
N CYS A 472 1.48 -0.06 -30.01
CA CYS A 472 1.48 -0.36 -28.59
C CYS A 472 0.78 0.73 -27.77
N THR A 473 1.04 2.01 -28.06
CA THR A 473 0.40 3.15 -27.37
C THR A 473 -1.12 3.18 -27.60
N ASN A 474 -1.56 2.95 -28.85
CA ASN A 474 -2.98 2.84 -29.18
C ASN A 474 -3.64 1.68 -28.43
N ALA A 475 -3.00 0.50 -28.43
CA ALA A 475 -3.53 -0.65 -27.71
C ALA A 475 -3.62 -0.39 -26.20
N ILE A 476 -2.64 0.30 -25.60
CA ILE A 476 -2.69 0.72 -24.18
C ILE A 476 -3.84 1.70 -23.93
N ASN A 477 -4.08 2.65 -24.82
CA ASN A 477 -5.17 3.62 -24.68
C ASN A 477 -6.56 2.97 -24.87
N GLU A 478 -6.64 1.88 -25.63
CA GLU A 478 -7.85 1.07 -25.76
C GLU A 478 -8.15 0.23 -24.50
N ILE A 479 -7.18 0.07 -23.58
CA ILE A 479 -7.39 -0.66 -22.32
C ILE A 479 -8.26 0.18 -21.38
N ASN A 480 -9.45 -0.33 -21.06
CA ASN A 480 -10.37 0.30 -20.14
C ASN A 480 -10.50 -0.53 -18.84
N LEU A 481 -9.87 -0.06 -17.77
CA LEU A 481 -9.94 -0.70 -16.45
C LEU A 481 -11.19 -0.31 -15.64
N SER A 482 -11.98 0.66 -16.12
CA SER A 482 -13.22 1.10 -15.45
C SER A 482 -14.42 0.22 -15.76
N VAL A 483 -14.25 -0.82 -16.59
CA VAL A 483 -15.31 -1.78 -16.90
C VAL A 483 -15.69 -2.54 -15.62
N THR A 484 -17.00 -2.54 -15.33
CA THR A 484 -17.61 -3.25 -14.19
C THR A 484 -18.20 -4.59 -14.60
N ASP A 485 -18.32 -4.85 -15.89
CA ASP A 485 -18.82 -6.12 -16.44
C ASP A 485 -17.66 -7.10 -16.68
N VAL A 486 -17.76 -8.28 -16.05
CA VAL A 486 -16.74 -9.34 -16.11
C VAL A 486 -16.54 -9.86 -17.52
N TYR A 487 -17.60 -9.98 -18.33
CA TYR A 487 -17.54 -10.52 -19.70
C TYR A 487 -16.86 -9.55 -20.66
N VAL A 488 -17.24 -8.26 -20.57
CA VAL A 488 -16.64 -7.21 -21.41
C VAL A 488 -15.13 -7.13 -21.15
N LEU A 489 -14.72 -7.22 -19.88
CA LEU A 489 -13.31 -7.21 -19.51
C LEU A 489 -12.58 -8.49 -19.99
N HIS A 490 -13.21 -9.66 -19.87
CA HIS A 490 -12.63 -10.92 -20.35
C HIS A 490 -12.39 -10.91 -21.87
N HIS A 491 -13.38 -10.49 -22.65
CA HIS A 491 -13.26 -10.37 -24.11
C HIS A 491 -12.17 -9.35 -24.50
N GLN A 492 -12.10 -8.23 -23.80
CA GLN A 492 -11.06 -7.23 -24.02
C GLN A 492 -9.66 -7.79 -23.74
N ILE A 493 -9.49 -8.60 -22.69
CA ILE A 493 -8.22 -9.30 -22.40
C ILE A 493 -7.84 -10.25 -23.54
N CYS A 494 -8.78 -11.03 -24.08
CA CYS A 494 -8.50 -11.92 -25.21
C CYS A 494 -8.00 -11.17 -26.44
N LEU A 495 -8.67 -10.07 -26.81
CA LEU A 495 -8.23 -9.20 -27.92
C LEU A 495 -6.84 -8.59 -27.67
N ILE A 496 -6.58 -8.12 -26.45
CA ILE A 496 -5.28 -7.53 -26.09
C ILE A 496 -4.16 -8.58 -26.07
N LYS A 497 -4.44 -9.83 -25.66
CA LYS A 497 -3.49 -10.94 -25.75
C LYS A 497 -3.09 -11.23 -27.19
N GLU A 498 -4.05 -11.22 -28.12
CA GLU A 498 -3.79 -11.43 -29.54
C GLU A 498 -2.92 -10.28 -30.11
N LYS A 499 -3.30 -9.02 -29.85
CA LYS A 499 -2.50 -7.84 -30.24
C LYS A 499 -1.08 -7.89 -29.66
N ARG A 500 -0.93 -8.28 -28.39
CA ARG A 500 0.39 -8.45 -27.75
C ARG A 500 1.24 -9.49 -28.49
N SER A 501 0.65 -10.63 -28.89
CA SER A 501 1.37 -11.66 -29.66
C SER A 501 1.89 -11.10 -30.98
N GLN A 502 1.07 -10.33 -31.68
CA GLN A 502 1.46 -9.65 -32.93
C GLN A 502 2.57 -8.62 -32.70
N PHE A 503 2.48 -7.79 -31.65
CA PHE A 503 3.52 -6.81 -31.31
C PHE A 503 4.83 -7.46 -30.89
N LYS A 504 4.76 -8.58 -30.15
CA LYS A 504 5.94 -9.35 -29.78
C LYS A 504 6.64 -9.90 -31.03
N LYS A 505 5.89 -10.48 -31.97
CA LYS A 505 6.44 -10.94 -33.24
C LYS A 505 7.11 -9.80 -34.03
N ALA A 506 6.45 -8.64 -34.14
CA ALA A 506 7.02 -7.47 -34.80
C ALA A 506 8.30 -6.97 -34.11
N LYS A 507 8.35 -7.02 -32.76
CA LYS A 507 9.55 -6.70 -31.99
C LYS A 507 10.68 -7.69 -32.27
N ASP A 508 10.40 -8.99 -32.25
CA ASP A 508 11.38 -10.04 -32.49
C ASP A 508 11.94 -9.96 -33.93
N ASP A 509 11.12 -9.56 -34.91
CA ASP A 509 11.57 -9.31 -36.30
C ASP A 509 12.47 -8.07 -36.42
N LEU A 510 12.20 -7.01 -35.64
CA LEU A 510 12.97 -5.76 -35.67
C LEU A 510 14.29 -5.83 -34.90
N HIS A 511 14.35 -6.61 -33.81
CA HIS A 511 15.52 -6.71 -32.94
C HIS A 511 16.85 -7.03 -33.68
N PRO A 512 16.94 -8.08 -34.53
CA PRO A 512 18.19 -8.39 -35.25
C PRO A 512 18.58 -7.29 -36.25
N LEU A 513 17.61 -6.55 -36.80
CA LEU A 513 17.88 -5.45 -37.72
C LEU A 513 18.49 -4.25 -37.00
N ILE A 514 18.00 -3.93 -35.80
CA ILE A 514 18.56 -2.87 -34.95
C ILE A 514 19.96 -3.23 -34.49
N GLN A 515 20.19 -4.48 -34.10
CA GLN A 515 21.53 -4.96 -33.76
C GLN A 515 22.47 -4.88 -34.96
N GLY A 516 22.01 -5.29 -36.14
CA GLY A 516 22.76 -5.17 -37.39
C GLY A 516 23.14 -3.72 -37.72
N LEU A 517 22.22 -2.76 -37.53
CA LEU A 517 22.48 -1.33 -37.71
C LEU A 517 23.65 -0.83 -36.84
N GLU A 518 23.75 -1.27 -35.59
CA GLU A 518 24.84 -0.90 -34.69
C GLU A 518 26.21 -1.40 -35.19
N TYR A 519 26.25 -2.64 -35.73
CA TYR A 519 27.47 -3.13 -36.38
C TYR A 519 27.81 -2.34 -37.64
N TRP A 520 26.80 -1.93 -38.41
CA TRP A 520 27.01 -1.08 -39.58
C TRP A 520 27.54 0.31 -39.22
N LYS A 521 27.16 0.90 -38.08
CA LYS A 521 27.80 2.14 -37.57
C LYS A 521 29.32 1.95 -37.40
N LEU A 522 29.73 0.82 -36.82
CA LEU A 522 31.16 0.49 -36.66
C LEU A 522 31.85 0.27 -38.01
N ILE A 523 31.20 -0.41 -38.94
CA ILE A 523 31.72 -0.66 -40.30
C ILE A 523 31.90 0.67 -41.05
N VAL A 524 30.94 1.59 -40.97
CA VAL A 524 31.04 2.91 -41.60
C VAL A 524 32.18 3.75 -41.01
N ALA A 525 32.35 3.72 -39.69
CA ALA A 525 33.47 4.40 -39.04
C ALA A 525 34.83 3.84 -39.51
N LYS A 526 34.95 2.51 -39.63
CA LYS A 526 36.14 1.86 -40.20
C LYS A 526 36.35 2.20 -41.67
N ALA A 527 35.28 2.15 -42.46
CA ALA A 527 35.33 2.48 -43.89
C ALA A 527 35.78 3.91 -44.14
N SER A 528 35.38 4.85 -43.27
CA SER A 528 35.83 6.25 -43.33
C SER A 528 37.34 6.34 -43.08
N LYS A 529 37.86 5.68 -42.03
CA LYS A 529 39.30 5.65 -41.74
C LYS A 529 40.14 5.01 -42.86
N VAL A 530 39.65 3.93 -43.45
CA VAL A 530 40.31 3.25 -44.57
C VAL A 530 40.36 4.16 -45.79
N LYS A 531 39.25 4.84 -46.12
CA LYS A 531 39.19 5.82 -47.22
C LYS A 531 40.20 6.94 -47.05
N ASP A 532 40.29 7.52 -45.84
CA ASP A 532 41.25 8.59 -45.55
C ASP A 532 42.71 8.11 -45.66
N SER A 533 42.96 6.81 -45.42
CA SER A 533 44.29 6.20 -45.53
C SER A 533 44.68 5.77 -46.96
N ILE A 534 43.75 5.73 -47.92
CA ILE A 534 44.03 5.35 -49.31
C ILE A 534 44.39 6.61 -50.09
N THR A 535 45.67 7.00 -50.04
CA THR A 535 46.20 8.12 -50.83
C THR A 535 46.97 7.62 -52.07
N GLY A 536 46.51 8.00 -53.26
CA GLY A 536 47.24 7.83 -54.52
C GLY A 536 47.29 6.42 -55.14
N ASP A 537 46.75 5.39 -54.48
CA ASP A 537 46.73 4.01 -54.99
C ASP A 537 45.42 3.68 -55.72
N SER A 538 45.48 3.60 -57.06
CA SER A 538 44.33 3.32 -57.92
C SER A 538 43.68 1.96 -57.65
N ALA A 539 44.47 0.93 -57.31
CA ALA A 539 43.95 -0.43 -57.12
C ALA A 539 43.23 -0.58 -55.77
N LYS A 540 43.74 0.06 -54.71
CA LYS A 540 43.04 0.11 -53.41
C LYS A 540 41.77 0.93 -53.47
N ARG A 541 41.75 2.01 -54.26
CA ARG A 541 40.56 2.83 -54.48
C ARG A 541 39.49 2.05 -55.24
N GLU A 542 39.85 1.33 -56.30
CA GLU A 542 38.93 0.45 -57.02
C GLU A 542 38.37 -0.67 -56.11
N ALA A 543 39.20 -1.29 -55.26
CA ALA A 543 38.73 -2.27 -54.29
C ALA A 543 37.77 -1.70 -53.23
N TYR A 544 37.99 -0.44 -52.81
CA TYR A 544 37.07 0.28 -51.92
C TYR A 544 35.74 0.59 -52.60
N ASP A 545 35.78 1.09 -53.83
CA ASP A 545 34.58 1.42 -54.61
C ASP A 545 33.75 0.16 -54.91
N ASN A 546 34.39 -0.96 -55.24
CA ASN A 546 33.70 -2.26 -55.39
C ASN A 546 32.99 -2.70 -54.10
N PHE A 547 33.59 -2.50 -52.93
CA PHE A 547 32.94 -2.77 -51.64
C PHE A 547 31.70 -1.88 -51.43
N LEU A 548 31.78 -0.60 -51.81
CA LEU A 548 30.64 0.32 -51.74
C LEU A 548 29.51 -0.17 -52.65
N ASP A 549 29.82 -0.52 -53.89
CA ASP A 549 28.85 -0.96 -54.89
C ASP A 549 28.20 -2.30 -54.54
N GLU A 550 28.97 -3.27 -54.05
CA GLU A 550 28.44 -4.55 -53.56
C GLU A 550 27.48 -4.35 -52.38
N THR A 551 27.85 -3.48 -51.44
CA THR A 551 27.02 -3.16 -50.28
C THR A 551 25.74 -2.43 -50.72
N ALA A 552 25.85 -1.42 -51.60
CA ALA A 552 24.71 -0.67 -52.12
C ALA A 552 23.75 -1.56 -52.92
N THR A 553 24.29 -2.46 -53.75
CA THR A 553 23.50 -3.44 -54.52
C THR A 553 22.75 -4.38 -53.60
N TYR A 554 23.40 -4.89 -52.54
CA TYR A 554 22.77 -5.80 -51.59
C TYR A 554 21.61 -5.14 -50.84
N PHE A 555 21.80 -3.93 -50.33
CA PHE A 555 20.74 -3.17 -49.65
C PHE A 555 19.63 -2.71 -50.61
N SER A 556 19.94 -2.49 -51.90
CA SER A 556 18.91 -2.22 -52.91
C SER A 556 18.01 -3.44 -53.16
N GLN A 557 18.57 -4.65 -53.12
CA GLN A 557 17.84 -5.90 -53.33
C GLN A 557 17.07 -6.36 -52.08
N TYR A 558 17.68 -6.26 -50.89
CA TYR A 558 17.14 -6.82 -49.64
C TYR A 558 16.59 -5.75 -48.67
N GLY A 559 16.71 -4.46 -49.01
CA GLY A 559 16.22 -3.35 -48.21
C GLY A 559 16.81 -3.34 -46.80
N GLN A 560 15.95 -3.14 -45.80
CA GLN A 560 16.34 -3.08 -44.38
C GLN A 560 16.88 -4.42 -43.87
N ASN A 561 16.54 -5.55 -44.51
CA ASN A 561 17.11 -6.85 -44.15
C ASN A 561 18.60 -6.94 -44.50
N GLY A 562 19.15 -5.97 -45.24
CA GLY A 562 20.59 -5.82 -45.42
C GLY A 562 21.35 -5.63 -44.11
N PHE A 563 20.72 -5.05 -43.09
CA PHE A 563 21.36 -4.82 -41.79
C PHE A 563 21.81 -6.10 -41.09
N SER A 564 21.14 -7.24 -41.30
CA SER A 564 21.48 -8.51 -40.64
C SER A 564 22.70 -9.23 -41.25
N ASN A 565 23.11 -8.87 -42.48
CA ASN A 565 24.22 -9.53 -43.19
C ASN A 565 25.54 -8.74 -43.12
N TYR A 566 25.76 -8.01 -42.02
CA TYR A 566 26.94 -7.18 -41.80
C TYR A 566 28.24 -7.99 -41.81
N GLU A 567 28.23 -9.24 -41.33
CA GLU A 567 29.45 -10.07 -41.25
C GLU A 567 30.02 -10.35 -42.63
N ARG A 568 29.19 -10.85 -43.55
CA ARG A 568 29.58 -11.16 -44.93
C ARG A 568 30.02 -9.91 -45.68
N LEU A 569 29.23 -8.84 -45.61
CA LEU A 569 29.48 -7.62 -46.38
C LEU A 569 30.69 -6.83 -45.84
N SER A 570 31.10 -7.03 -44.58
CA SER A 570 32.30 -6.39 -44.02
C SER A 570 33.62 -7.03 -44.45
N ILE A 571 33.62 -8.23 -45.05
CA ILE A 571 34.84 -8.98 -45.39
C ILE A 571 35.77 -8.21 -46.34
N PRO A 572 35.28 -7.63 -47.47
CA PRO A 572 36.14 -6.90 -48.39
C PRO A 572 36.82 -5.69 -47.71
N LEU A 573 36.08 -4.97 -46.86
CA LEU A 573 36.61 -3.84 -46.10
C LEU A 573 37.70 -4.29 -45.11
N LYS A 574 37.49 -5.39 -44.39
CA LYS A 574 38.50 -5.92 -43.44
C LYS A 574 39.80 -6.32 -44.15
N GLN A 575 39.69 -6.97 -45.30
CA GLN A 575 40.87 -7.35 -46.11
C GLN A 575 41.63 -6.12 -46.61
N LEU A 576 40.92 -5.03 -46.94
CA LEU A 576 41.52 -3.77 -47.34
C LEU A 576 42.17 -3.04 -46.15
N GLU A 577 41.51 -3.01 -44.99
CA GLU A 577 42.05 -2.48 -43.72
C GLU A 577 43.37 -3.19 -43.36
N GLU A 578 43.40 -4.52 -43.42
CA GLU A 578 44.61 -5.32 -43.16
C GLU A 578 45.74 -4.99 -44.13
N LYS A 579 45.46 -4.84 -45.44
CA LYS A 579 46.49 -4.47 -46.42
C LYS A 579 47.06 -3.07 -46.16
N VAL A 580 46.21 -2.10 -45.85
CA VAL A 580 46.63 -0.72 -45.55
C VAL A 580 47.50 -0.67 -44.29
N GLU A 581 47.11 -1.37 -43.23
CA GLU A 581 47.89 -1.41 -41.98
C GLU A 581 49.20 -2.19 -42.13
N GLN A 582 49.22 -3.28 -42.91
CA GLN A 582 50.46 -4.01 -43.24
C GLN A 582 51.46 -3.11 -43.96
N GLU A 583 51.02 -2.29 -44.91
CA GLU A 583 51.90 -1.35 -45.62
C GLU A 583 52.42 -0.24 -44.71
N LYS A 584 51.56 0.35 -43.87
CA LYS A 584 52.01 1.34 -42.86
C LYS A 584 53.08 0.75 -41.94
N TYR A 585 52.89 -0.50 -41.50
CA TYR A 585 53.87 -1.22 -40.70
C TYR A 585 55.19 -1.45 -41.46
N GLN A 586 55.12 -1.88 -42.72
CA GLN A 586 56.31 -2.10 -43.56
C GLN A 586 57.11 -0.80 -43.77
N LYS A 587 56.43 0.32 -44.09
CA LYS A 587 57.08 1.63 -44.25
C LYS A 587 57.76 2.10 -42.96
N ARG A 588 57.08 1.99 -41.82
CA ARG A 588 57.67 2.31 -40.51
C ARG A 588 58.91 1.46 -40.23
N HIS A 589 58.83 0.16 -40.52
CA HIS A 589 59.96 -0.75 -40.34
C HIS A 589 61.16 -0.38 -41.25
N GLN A 590 60.90 0.00 -42.51
CA GLN A 590 61.96 0.49 -43.42
C GLN A 590 62.59 1.80 -42.91
N PHE A 591 61.80 2.72 -42.35
CA PHE A 591 62.33 3.93 -41.71
C PHE A 591 63.21 3.59 -40.50
N ASP A 592 62.74 2.72 -39.61
CA ASP A 592 63.49 2.30 -38.41
C ASP A 592 64.81 1.57 -38.77
N GLN A 593 64.80 0.78 -39.86
CA GLN A 593 66.01 0.18 -40.42
C GLN A 593 67.00 1.24 -40.92
N LYS A 594 66.54 2.22 -41.70
CA LYS A 594 67.38 3.30 -42.22
C LYS A 594 67.94 4.18 -41.10
N LEU A 595 67.12 4.49 -40.10
CA LEU A 595 67.52 5.20 -38.89
C LEU A 595 68.62 4.45 -38.14
N SER A 596 68.44 3.14 -37.92
CA SER A 596 69.42 2.30 -37.23
C SER A 596 70.74 2.18 -38.01
N SER A 597 70.67 2.14 -39.34
CA SER A 597 71.87 2.18 -40.20
C SER A 597 72.64 3.50 -40.01
N TYR A 598 71.97 4.65 -40.02
CA TYR A 598 72.65 5.93 -39.76
C TYR A 598 73.18 6.06 -38.34
N GLU A 599 72.48 5.56 -37.32
CA GLU A 599 73.02 5.52 -35.96
C GLU A 599 74.33 4.73 -35.91
N SER A 600 74.35 3.52 -36.50
CA SER A 600 75.55 2.69 -36.50
C SER A 600 76.75 3.32 -37.21
N VAL A 601 76.50 4.13 -38.25
CA VAL A 601 77.56 4.87 -38.96
C VAL A 601 78.05 6.04 -38.11
N LEU A 602 77.16 6.83 -37.50
CA LEU A 602 77.53 7.97 -36.67
C LEU A 602 78.28 7.58 -35.38
N ASP A 603 78.00 6.40 -34.83
CA ASP A 603 78.69 5.84 -33.66
C ASP A 603 80.21 5.64 -33.89
N LEU A 604 80.67 5.61 -35.15
CA LEU A 604 82.11 5.55 -35.47
C LEU A 604 82.87 6.84 -35.08
N ILE A 605 82.20 7.99 -35.14
CA ILE A 605 82.82 9.30 -34.87
C ILE A 605 82.35 9.92 -33.54
N LEU A 606 81.10 9.68 -33.16
CA LEU A 606 80.51 10.12 -31.89
C LEU A 606 80.73 9.06 -30.79
N SER A 607 80.50 9.40 -29.53
CA SER A 607 80.78 8.51 -28.39
C SER A 607 79.65 8.47 -27.37
N SER A 608 78.42 8.81 -27.76
CA SER A 608 77.24 8.77 -26.88
C SER A 608 76.18 7.82 -27.42
N ASP A 609 75.40 7.20 -26.54
CA ASP A 609 74.30 6.33 -26.94
C ASP A 609 73.14 7.12 -27.56
N ARG A 610 72.68 6.69 -28.75
CA ARG A 610 71.39 7.03 -29.39
C ARG A 610 71.20 8.49 -29.81
N HIS A 611 71.92 8.91 -30.84
CA HIS A 611 71.88 10.27 -31.38
C HIS A 611 70.66 10.59 -32.26
N LEU A 612 69.99 9.60 -32.87
CA LEU A 612 68.93 9.84 -33.85
C LEU A 612 67.54 9.43 -33.34
N ARG A 613 67.43 8.30 -32.61
CA ARG A 613 66.13 7.79 -32.08
C ARG A 613 65.38 8.77 -31.20
N THR A 614 66.06 9.69 -30.55
CA THR A 614 65.47 10.74 -29.70
C THR A 614 64.90 11.91 -30.48
N HIS A 615 65.35 12.13 -31.72
CA HIS A 615 65.03 13.33 -32.51
C HIS A 615 64.28 13.03 -33.81
N CYS A 616 64.33 11.78 -34.29
CA CYS A 616 63.68 11.34 -35.52
C CYS A 616 62.60 10.32 -35.20
N LYS A 617 61.34 10.64 -35.55
CA LYS A 617 60.19 9.72 -35.47
C LYS A 617 59.56 9.62 -36.85
N PHE A 618 59.09 8.42 -37.19
CA PHE A 618 58.33 8.21 -38.41
C PHE A 618 56.90 8.74 -38.24
N ASP A 619 56.52 9.68 -39.09
CA ASP A 619 55.15 10.12 -39.29
C ASP A 619 54.62 9.48 -40.59
N PRO A 620 53.60 8.60 -40.52
CA PRO A 620 53.02 7.98 -41.70
C PRO A 620 52.28 8.97 -42.61
N ASP A 621 51.82 10.11 -42.09
CA ASP A 621 51.11 11.13 -42.86
C ASP A 621 52.08 12.08 -43.59
N ASP A 622 53.34 12.14 -43.15
CA ASP A 622 54.44 12.87 -43.79
C ASP A 622 55.70 12.01 -43.90
N GLU A 623 55.61 10.98 -44.75
CA GLU A 623 56.72 10.05 -45.04
C GLU A 623 57.97 10.82 -45.52
N LYS A 624 57.79 11.77 -46.45
CA LYS A 624 58.90 12.56 -47.01
C LYS A 624 59.56 13.44 -45.95
N GLY A 625 58.77 14.21 -45.19
CA GLY A 625 59.29 15.04 -44.11
C GLY A 625 59.97 14.23 -43.01
N SER A 626 59.51 13.01 -42.74
CA SER A 626 60.17 12.09 -41.80
C SER A 626 61.58 11.72 -42.27
N TYR A 627 61.74 11.33 -43.54
CA TYR A 627 63.04 10.99 -44.13
C TYR A 627 63.95 12.21 -44.30
N GLU A 628 63.40 13.37 -44.67
CA GLU A 628 64.14 14.64 -44.76
C GLU A 628 64.64 15.09 -43.38
N ASN A 629 63.81 15.01 -42.35
CA ASN A 629 64.22 15.33 -40.98
C ASN A 629 65.31 14.39 -40.48
N LEU A 630 65.22 13.09 -40.78
CA LEU A 630 66.27 12.12 -40.48
C LEU A 630 67.62 12.54 -41.11
N GLN A 631 67.62 12.91 -42.39
CA GLN A 631 68.81 13.39 -43.09
C GLN A 631 69.36 14.69 -42.48
N ILE A 632 68.50 15.69 -42.23
CA ILE A 632 68.89 16.97 -41.64
C ILE A 632 69.57 16.78 -40.27
N VAL A 633 69.01 15.92 -39.42
CA VAL A 633 69.57 15.64 -38.09
C VAL A 633 70.93 14.94 -38.21
N VAL A 634 71.07 13.96 -39.11
CA VAL A 634 72.36 13.30 -39.39
C VAL A 634 73.42 14.31 -39.83
N TYR A 635 73.11 15.17 -40.80
CA TYR A 635 74.06 16.18 -41.28
C TYR A 635 74.44 17.20 -40.22
N ARG A 636 73.49 17.61 -39.39
CA ARG A 636 73.76 18.51 -38.26
C ARG A 636 74.79 17.89 -37.31
N LYS A 637 74.62 16.61 -36.96
CA LYS A 637 75.55 15.91 -36.07
C LYS A 637 76.96 15.78 -36.65
N ILE A 638 77.09 15.53 -37.95
CA ILE A 638 78.40 15.49 -38.62
C ILE A 638 79.05 16.88 -38.61
N ASN A 639 78.29 17.94 -38.93
CA ASN A 639 78.79 19.31 -38.88
C ASN A 639 79.24 19.72 -37.48
N ASP A 640 78.41 19.47 -36.46
CA ASP A 640 78.74 19.75 -35.06
C ASP A 640 80.04 19.05 -34.64
N TRP A 641 80.24 17.80 -35.09
CA TRP A 641 81.47 17.06 -34.84
C TRP A 641 82.67 17.69 -35.55
N CYS A 642 82.55 18.02 -36.84
CA CYS A 642 83.60 18.68 -37.61
C CYS A 642 83.99 20.03 -37.01
N ASP A 643 83.02 20.86 -36.61
CA ASP A 643 83.25 22.15 -35.95
C ASP A 643 84.03 21.99 -34.63
N ASN A 644 83.72 20.94 -33.87
CA ASN A 644 84.45 20.63 -32.64
C ASN A 644 85.88 20.16 -32.93
N GLN A 645 86.11 19.36 -33.98
CA GLN A 645 87.46 18.96 -34.37
C GLN A 645 88.26 20.14 -34.95
N GLU A 646 87.63 21.06 -35.66
CA GLU A 646 88.28 22.27 -36.17
C GLU A 646 88.78 23.16 -35.03
N LYS A 647 87.95 23.40 -34.00
CA LYS A 647 88.39 24.11 -32.78
C LYS A 647 89.59 23.43 -32.11
N VAL A 648 89.58 22.10 -32.08
CA VAL A 648 90.68 21.30 -31.55
C VAL A 648 91.97 21.50 -32.36
N LEU A 649 91.86 21.45 -33.69
CA LEU A 649 92.99 21.65 -34.61
C LEU A 649 93.56 23.06 -34.48
N ASP A 650 92.71 24.07 -34.35
CA ASP A 650 93.12 25.48 -34.20
C ASP A 650 93.89 25.71 -32.89
N THR A 651 93.43 25.11 -31.79
CA THR A 651 94.15 25.15 -30.51
C THR A 651 95.52 24.47 -30.64
N LEU A 652 95.58 23.26 -31.20
CA LEU A 652 96.83 22.54 -31.44
C LEU A 652 97.80 23.31 -32.34
N GLN A 653 97.29 23.94 -33.40
CA GLN A 653 98.08 24.73 -34.31
C GLN A 653 98.67 25.95 -33.58
N THR A 654 97.88 26.60 -32.72
CA THR A 654 98.33 27.71 -31.88
C THR A 654 99.43 27.25 -30.91
N ASP A 655 99.22 26.13 -30.23
CA ASP A 655 100.16 25.55 -29.28
C ASP A 655 101.49 25.12 -29.94
N LEU A 656 101.42 24.49 -31.12
CA LEU A 656 102.62 24.13 -31.89
C LEU A 656 103.35 25.36 -32.42
N THR A 657 102.63 26.37 -32.90
CA THR A 657 103.25 27.64 -33.34
C THR A 657 103.97 28.31 -32.16
N PHE A 658 103.37 28.26 -30.96
CA PHE A 658 104.02 28.70 -29.74
C PHE A 658 105.30 27.90 -29.43
N LEU A 659 105.27 26.56 -29.52
CA LEU A 659 106.48 25.73 -29.35
C LEU A 659 107.57 26.06 -30.37
N SER A 660 107.21 26.34 -31.61
CA SER A 660 108.15 26.74 -32.67
C SER A 660 108.80 28.08 -32.38
N GLN A 661 108.00 29.09 -32.06
CA GLN A 661 108.46 30.48 -31.96
C GLN A 661 109.11 30.82 -30.62
N LYS A 662 108.61 30.24 -29.51
CA LYS A 662 109.04 30.60 -28.15
C LYS A 662 109.99 29.58 -27.52
N LYS A 663 109.88 28.30 -27.90
CA LYS A 663 110.75 27.23 -27.39
C LYS A 663 111.73 26.70 -28.45
N SER A 664 111.77 27.30 -29.65
CA SER A 664 112.65 26.93 -30.76
C SER A 664 112.62 25.45 -31.13
N LYS A 665 111.52 24.74 -30.83
CA LYS A 665 111.37 23.31 -31.14
C LYS A 665 111.04 23.11 -32.62
N ASN A 666 111.65 22.09 -33.23
CA ASN A 666 111.34 21.72 -34.62
C ASN A 666 109.97 21.00 -34.70
N VAL A 667 108.94 21.76 -35.03
CA VAL A 667 107.55 21.29 -35.16
C VAL A 667 107.02 21.40 -36.59
N GLY A 668 107.86 21.72 -37.58
CA GLY A 668 107.44 21.97 -38.96
C GLY A 668 106.62 20.82 -39.55
N HIS A 669 107.07 19.58 -39.33
CA HIS A 669 106.37 18.39 -39.80
C HIS A 669 104.98 18.20 -39.15
N LEU A 670 104.78 18.62 -37.90
CA LEU A 670 103.48 18.55 -37.22
C LEU A 670 102.52 19.63 -37.71
N LEU A 671 103.03 20.82 -37.99
CA LEU A 671 102.23 21.90 -38.59
C LEU A 671 101.77 21.54 -40.00
N GLU A 672 102.62 20.89 -40.81
CA GLU A 672 102.24 20.34 -42.12
C GLU A 672 101.17 19.24 -41.98
N LYS A 673 101.36 18.27 -41.08
CA LYS A 673 100.36 17.23 -40.78
C LYS A 673 99.01 17.85 -40.35
N LEU A 674 99.01 18.89 -39.51
CA LEU A 674 97.78 19.56 -39.08
C LEU A 674 97.08 20.30 -40.22
N ALA A 675 97.85 20.98 -41.09
CA ALA A 675 97.29 21.64 -42.27
C ALA A 675 96.63 20.62 -43.22
N GLU A 676 97.24 19.45 -43.39
CA GLU A 676 96.68 18.34 -44.17
C GLU A 676 95.39 17.79 -43.53
N ILE A 677 95.40 17.51 -42.22
CA ILE A 677 94.21 17.04 -41.50
C ILE A 677 93.08 18.07 -41.58
N LYS A 678 93.39 19.37 -41.45
CA LYS A 678 92.40 20.45 -41.55
C LYS A 678 91.83 20.58 -42.97
N ALA A 679 92.65 20.41 -44.00
CA ALA A 679 92.19 20.41 -45.39
C ALA A 679 91.26 19.22 -45.68
N GLN A 680 91.63 18.02 -45.21
CA GLN A 680 90.83 16.81 -45.38
C GLN A 680 89.53 16.84 -44.56
N LEU A 681 89.55 17.40 -43.35
CA LEU A 681 88.34 17.63 -42.55
C LEU A 681 87.34 18.52 -43.30
N ASN A 682 87.83 19.63 -43.88
CA ASN A 682 86.99 20.53 -44.67
C ASN A 682 86.51 19.91 -45.98
N HIS A 683 87.31 19.06 -46.62
CA HIS A 683 86.91 18.31 -47.80
C HIS A 683 85.78 17.32 -47.48
N ASN A 684 85.97 16.50 -46.45
CA ASN A 684 85.01 15.49 -46.02
C ASN A 684 83.71 16.13 -45.49
N ARG A 685 83.82 17.29 -44.81
CA ARG A 685 82.65 18.09 -44.41
C ARG A 685 81.80 18.51 -45.60
N ARG A 686 82.41 18.90 -46.72
CA ARG A 686 81.67 19.26 -47.95
C ARG A 686 81.10 18.04 -48.65
N GLN A 687 81.86 16.95 -48.75
CA GLN A 687 81.36 15.70 -49.35
C GLN A 687 80.17 15.11 -48.59
N ALA A 688 80.12 15.26 -47.26
CA ALA A 688 78.96 14.87 -46.47
C ALA A 688 77.67 15.57 -46.95
N LEU A 689 77.76 16.81 -47.46
CA LEU A 689 76.61 17.60 -47.89
C LEU A 689 76.13 17.29 -49.32
N GLU A 690 76.95 16.61 -50.12
CA GLU A 690 76.71 16.44 -51.56
C GLU A 690 75.90 15.18 -51.92
N SER A 691 75.99 14.08 -51.15
CA SER A 691 75.19 12.88 -51.40
C SER A 691 75.08 11.94 -50.20
N ASP A 692 73.85 11.48 -49.94
CA ASP A 692 73.48 10.48 -48.94
C ASP A 692 74.12 9.09 -49.21
N GLN A 693 74.43 8.79 -50.47
CA GLN A 693 75.04 7.51 -50.87
C GLN A 693 76.50 7.35 -50.41
N ASN A 694 77.16 8.46 -50.04
CA ASN A 694 78.55 8.46 -49.62
C ASN A 694 78.72 8.63 -48.11
N LEU A 695 77.63 8.67 -47.32
CA LEU A 695 77.69 8.99 -45.89
C LEU A 695 78.58 8.03 -45.11
N GLU A 696 78.45 6.72 -45.33
CA GLU A 696 79.28 5.72 -44.65
C GLU A 696 80.76 5.86 -45.00
N PHE A 697 81.07 6.14 -46.27
CA PHE A 697 82.42 6.39 -46.73
C PHE A 697 83.00 7.65 -46.07
N VAL A 698 82.26 8.76 -46.11
CA VAL A 698 82.69 10.03 -45.53
C VAL A 698 82.89 9.90 -44.02
N VAL A 699 82.01 9.21 -43.30
CA VAL A 699 82.15 9.03 -41.84
C VAL A 699 83.34 8.13 -41.49
N LYS A 700 83.66 7.11 -42.29
CA LYS A 700 84.90 6.32 -42.11
C LYS A 700 86.15 7.15 -42.35
N GLU A 701 86.14 8.03 -43.35
CA GLU A 701 87.24 8.98 -43.57
C GLU A 701 87.38 9.96 -42.39
N LEU A 702 86.26 10.48 -41.86
CA LEU A 702 86.27 11.32 -40.65
C LEU A 702 86.78 10.55 -39.41
N GLN A 703 86.49 9.26 -39.29
CA GLN A 703 87.05 8.40 -38.24
C GLN A 703 88.57 8.25 -38.39
N SER A 704 89.06 7.99 -39.61
CA SER A 704 90.51 7.94 -39.87
C SER A 704 91.19 9.26 -39.52
N LEU A 705 90.56 10.40 -39.82
CA LEU A 705 91.05 11.73 -39.43
C LEU A 705 91.06 11.91 -37.90
N LYS A 706 90.03 11.44 -37.20
CA LYS A 706 89.98 11.44 -35.73
C LYS A 706 91.18 10.69 -35.15
N ASP A 707 91.49 9.51 -35.68
CA ASP A 707 92.60 8.69 -35.21
C ASP A 707 93.96 9.35 -35.48
N ARG A 708 94.16 9.91 -36.68
CA ARG A 708 95.36 10.70 -37.03
C ARG A 708 95.52 11.94 -36.16
N LEU A 709 94.43 12.61 -35.80
CA LEU A 709 94.43 13.74 -34.89
C LEU A 709 94.80 13.33 -33.46
N ILE A 710 94.32 12.18 -32.98
CA ILE A 710 94.72 11.61 -31.69
C ILE A 710 96.22 11.27 -31.69
N GLU A 711 96.74 10.69 -32.77
CA GLU A 711 98.16 10.41 -32.93
C GLU A 711 99.00 11.70 -32.93
N THR A 712 98.59 12.70 -33.70
CA THR A 712 99.25 14.02 -33.78
C THR A 712 99.26 14.72 -32.41
N ARG A 713 98.16 14.61 -31.63
CA ARG A 713 98.09 15.08 -30.24
C ARG A 713 99.07 14.36 -29.32
N SER A 714 99.22 13.05 -29.50
CA SER A 714 100.19 12.25 -28.75
C SER A 714 101.63 12.66 -29.08
N GLU A 715 101.94 12.89 -30.36
CA GLU A 715 103.23 13.42 -30.83
C GLU A 715 103.50 14.82 -30.25
N TYR A 716 102.50 15.72 -30.28
CA TYR A 716 102.56 17.03 -29.63
C TYR A 716 102.89 16.90 -28.14
N ARG A 717 102.14 16.08 -27.39
CA ARG A 717 102.38 15.88 -25.94
C ARG A 717 103.78 15.32 -25.66
N LYS A 718 104.29 14.43 -26.51
CA LYS A 718 105.67 13.92 -26.38
C LYS A 718 106.69 15.03 -26.61
N LEU A 719 106.48 15.90 -27.59
CA LEU A 719 107.35 17.04 -27.87
C LEU A 719 107.29 18.10 -26.78
N GLU A 720 106.10 18.42 -26.29
CA GLU A 720 105.90 19.38 -25.19
C GLU A 720 106.69 18.96 -23.94
N ASN A 721 106.60 17.68 -23.58
CA ASN A 721 107.26 17.10 -22.40
C ASN A 721 108.75 16.78 -22.58
N ARG A 722 109.29 16.83 -23.81
CA ARG A 722 110.71 16.57 -24.08
C ARG A 722 111.56 17.74 -23.59
N LYS A 723 112.47 17.48 -22.66
CA LYS A 723 113.47 18.43 -22.17
C LYS A 723 114.80 18.23 -22.91
N GLU A 724 115.51 19.32 -23.22
CA GLU A 724 116.80 19.29 -23.93
C GLU A 724 117.98 19.28 -22.96
N GLU A 725 119.12 18.69 -23.32
CA GLU A 725 120.27 18.60 -22.40
C GLU A 725 120.76 19.99 -21.92
N LEU A 726 121.05 20.09 -20.63
CA LEU A 726 121.61 21.29 -20.00
C LEU A 726 123.12 21.24 -20.10
N THR A 727 123.71 22.38 -20.43
CA THR A 727 125.15 22.62 -20.26
C THR A 727 125.48 22.73 -18.77
N ASP A 728 126.73 22.45 -18.38
CA ASP A 728 127.16 22.48 -16.99
C ASP A 728 126.82 23.81 -16.28
N GLY A 729 126.93 24.94 -17.00
CA GLY A 729 126.54 26.26 -16.50
C GLY A 729 125.04 26.46 -16.30
N GLU A 730 124.20 25.92 -17.20
CA GLU A 730 122.74 25.93 -17.03
C GLU A 730 122.31 24.98 -15.91
N GLN A 731 123.03 23.88 -15.70
CA GLN A 731 122.74 22.89 -14.67
C GLN A 731 123.07 23.43 -13.27
N ASP A 732 124.22 24.11 -13.13
CA ASP A 732 124.58 24.85 -11.92
C ASP A 732 123.55 25.97 -11.63
N PHE A 733 123.19 26.76 -12.64
CA PHE A 733 122.16 27.81 -12.49
C PHE A 733 120.79 27.24 -12.11
N LEU A 734 120.36 26.14 -12.74
CA LEU A 734 119.10 25.47 -12.40
C LEU A 734 119.10 24.92 -10.96
N SER A 735 120.23 24.40 -10.47
CA SER A 735 120.35 23.89 -9.09
C SER A 735 120.21 24.98 -8.02
N LYS A 736 120.49 26.24 -8.38
CA LYS A 736 120.32 27.42 -7.53
C LYS A 736 118.88 27.94 -7.51
N LEU A 737 118.04 27.53 -8.46
CA LEU A 737 116.63 27.87 -8.51
C LEU A 737 115.83 26.92 -7.62
N THR A 738 115.11 27.47 -6.63
CA THR A 738 114.12 26.71 -5.85
C THR A 738 112.72 26.97 -6.40
N ASN A 739 111.77 26.07 -6.16
CA ASN A 739 110.41 26.27 -6.65
C ASN A 739 109.80 27.54 -6.05
N GLY A 740 109.44 28.51 -6.90
CA GLY A 740 108.79 29.76 -6.49
C GLY A 740 109.74 30.93 -6.18
N THR A 741 111.02 30.84 -6.53
CA THR A 741 111.97 31.97 -6.38
C THR A 741 111.55 33.15 -7.26
N SER A 742 111.54 34.37 -6.69
CA SER A 742 111.25 35.59 -7.46
C SER A 742 112.45 36.00 -8.32
N ILE A 743 112.21 36.64 -9.47
CA ILE A 743 113.29 37.10 -10.37
C ILE A 743 114.28 38.01 -9.64
N SER A 744 113.81 38.83 -8.70
CA SER A 744 114.63 39.70 -7.87
C SER A 744 115.62 38.93 -6.99
N GLU A 745 115.22 37.79 -6.41
CA GLU A 745 116.10 36.93 -5.62
C GLU A 745 117.11 36.18 -6.49
N VAL A 746 116.70 35.77 -7.70
CA VAL A 746 117.61 35.11 -8.66
C VAL A 746 118.73 36.06 -9.10
N ILE A 747 118.40 37.33 -9.36
CA ILE A 747 119.40 38.34 -9.74
C ILE A 747 120.39 38.63 -8.59
N GLN A 748 119.94 38.64 -7.34
CA GLN A 748 120.84 38.89 -6.19
C GLN A 748 121.87 37.77 -5.96
N ASN A 749 121.55 36.54 -6.34
CA ASN A 749 122.40 35.38 -6.12
C ASN A 749 123.35 35.07 -7.30
N CYS A 750 123.41 35.94 -8.31
CA CYS A 750 124.26 35.76 -9.49
C CYS A 750 125.15 37.00 -9.72
N ASP A 751 126.41 36.76 -10.08
CA ASP A 751 127.43 37.82 -10.22
C ASP A 751 127.19 38.76 -11.44
N ASP A 752 126.35 38.36 -12.41
CA ASP A 752 125.96 39.18 -13.57
C ASP A 752 124.46 39.06 -13.88
N ALA A 753 123.73 40.17 -13.70
CA ALA A 753 122.29 40.26 -13.97
C ALA A 753 121.91 40.05 -15.45
N SER A 754 122.83 40.28 -16.39
CA SER A 754 122.56 40.08 -17.83
C SER A 754 122.55 38.61 -18.20
N SER A 755 123.43 37.82 -17.57
CA SER A 755 123.51 36.36 -17.74
C SER A 755 122.29 35.62 -17.18
N VAL A 756 121.64 36.16 -16.13
CA VAL A 756 120.43 35.58 -15.50
C VAL A 756 119.29 35.45 -16.50
N TRP A 757 119.00 36.51 -17.27
CA TRP A 757 117.93 36.48 -18.28
C TRP A 757 118.25 35.53 -19.42
N MET A 758 119.54 35.43 -19.80
CA MET A 758 119.99 34.48 -20.81
C MET A 758 119.75 33.04 -20.33
N PHE A 759 120.16 32.69 -19.10
CA PHE A 759 119.96 31.36 -18.55
C PHE A 759 118.49 31.04 -18.28
N LEU A 760 117.69 31.98 -17.77
CA LEU A 760 116.25 31.80 -17.61
C LEU A 760 115.57 31.56 -18.96
N ASN A 761 115.92 32.33 -20.00
CA ASN A 761 115.36 32.15 -21.33
C ASN A 761 115.77 30.79 -21.92
N GLN A 762 117.03 30.36 -21.73
CA GLN A 762 117.53 29.06 -22.15
C GLN A 762 116.86 27.89 -21.41
N LEU A 763 116.71 27.97 -20.09
CA LEU A 763 116.02 26.96 -19.29
C LEU A 763 114.52 26.89 -19.63
N TYR A 764 113.90 28.03 -19.91
CA TYR A 764 112.50 28.11 -20.34
C TYR A 764 112.30 27.53 -21.74
N SER A 765 113.19 27.85 -22.69
CA SER A 765 113.15 27.28 -24.04
C SER A 765 113.38 25.76 -24.01
N LYS A 766 114.29 25.28 -23.15
CA LYS A 766 114.58 23.85 -22.96
C LYS A 766 113.53 23.10 -22.12
N GLY A 767 112.55 23.81 -21.56
CA GLY A 767 111.42 23.21 -20.83
C GLY A 767 111.72 22.76 -19.39
N TYR A 768 112.73 23.35 -18.74
CA TYR A 768 113.08 23.03 -17.35
C TYR A 768 112.38 23.91 -16.34
N ILE A 769 112.03 25.13 -16.72
CA ILE A 769 111.33 26.09 -15.86
C ILE A 769 110.05 26.59 -16.55
N GLU A 770 109.07 26.97 -15.75
CA GLU A 770 107.92 27.75 -16.18
C GLU A 770 108.00 29.13 -15.53
N ILE A 771 107.89 30.19 -16.35
CA ILE A 771 107.81 31.55 -15.86
C ILE A 771 106.34 31.91 -15.71
N LYS A 772 105.89 32.08 -14.46
CA LYS A 772 104.56 32.62 -14.15
C LYS A 772 104.68 34.12 -13.91
N ILE A 773 103.88 34.90 -14.61
CA ILE A 773 103.74 36.33 -14.39
C ILE A 773 102.48 36.52 -13.56
N ASP A 774 102.64 36.79 -12.26
CA ASP A 774 101.52 37.22 -11.42
C ASP A 774 101.27 38.70 -11.66
N ILE A 775 100.28 38.98 -12.52
CA ILE A 775 99.75 40.33 -12.70
C ILE A 775 98.85 40.62 -11.49
N ARG A 776 99.41 41.20 -10.43
CA ARG A 776 98.57 41.88 -9.42
C ARG A 776 98.02 43.15 -10.07
N SER A 777 96.76 43.04 -10.50
CA SER A 777 95.86 44.04 -11.10
C SER A 777 96.43 45.43 -11.35
#